data_AF-A0A1Y5HXZ9-F1
#
_entry.id   AF-A0A1Y5HXZ9-F1
#
_cell.length_a   1.000
_cell.length_b   1.000
_cell.length_c   1.000
_cell.angle_alpha   90.00
_cell.angle_beta   90.00
_cell.angle_gamma   90.00
#
_symmetry.space_group_name_H-M   'P 1'
#
loop_
_entity.id
_entity.type
_entity.pdbx_description
1 polymer ?
#
loop_
_entity_poly.entity_id
_entity_poly.type
_entity_poly.pdbx_seq_one_letter_code
_entity_poly.pdbx_strand_id
1 'polypeptide(L)'
;MPTDAAARTTSETRALFGGAVALALARRFRDASARAPVPNHQEVFVDDASEESVHVELVERERERGVGFYLDDWIEACEGEKIGRGRTEGGTCRGAMRARRDGVARVVDVFGCVIDLERVSARALIWHCRPRLGEESDDATMTGTADDADDADARAASDVIESCASSFKVLDWGLFDAECECEREAFRSWIGKIKNRSPIAPPSLTPRDANETPSTSDADIRKRAKELLLAAGTAVRVLEVVAEGDGTELELGGTRETLYRVSATTSRGVELVRFDDTLPPRRCVLRDEFCDVTRGLELLMMNMGAGARWRARCDWSVTYGHASAIERNLARDSRLKEGDSIVYDVEVLNHVPVHAVKVREPEDGSDVELDAGGRARCTKKTTTTGSGWETPRPPFEVAIEVSAMLIRSGEREEEEFVEKKTVSYVVGDGKVPLALDTAVRTMRLYEEALVWTNYGGFGKNAKFSAMSRANRLVPALPRDESELPDGVAYKVKLVSMRQVRDVFNDGTTKKTRTRDGRGIFPSDCPMNDCMVRVHFVLSTATSTGTHSTLAKRYDTRSDAALQGKPFEFRLGCGALPEALETSIRLMIPKEESRVVLDQSLGQLARERGYGAENCRPDAPGSDVGSSPSVAIVQWDVVLESFDAAVNWYKADVNDMLEEALIIKEEANALFKTGTFELARAKYEKTLHKLESLRGLDDKDFERVETMKITLALNLVASLQKLHQHVEALRRVNKLLEANPENAKALFRRSVSHLALHEFIAARDDLFACLDANPTLQSTVAKQLNLVKRTEQQVAACERANFKFNKLF
;
A
#
# COMPACT_ATOMS: atom_id res chain seq x y z
N MET A 1 -24.53 44.32 -23.62
CA MET A 1 -23.17 44.58 -23.14
C MET A 1 -23.22 45.88 -22.35
N PRO A 2 -23.08 45.87 -21.02
CA PRO A 2 -23.01 47.12 -20.26
C PRO A 2 -21.75 47.88 -20.66
N THR A 3 -21.83 49.20 -20.77
CA THR A 3 -20.71 50.10 -21.05
C THR A 3 -19.64 50.01 -19.97
N ASP A 4 -18.36 50.16 -20.36
CA ASP A 4 -17.14 50.03 -19.53
C ASP A 4 -17.20 50.74 -18.15
N ALA A 5 -17.99 51.81 -18.04
CA ALA A 5 -18.21 52.53 -16.79
C ALA A 5 -18.98 51.71 -15.72
N ALA A 6 -19.90 50.81 -16.12
CA ALA A 6 -20.69 50.01 -15.19
C ALA A 6 -19.90 48.82 -14.62
N ALA A 7 -18.90 48.31 -15.36
CA ALA A 7 -18.03 47.23 -14.89
C ALA A 7 -17.06 47.69 -13.78
N ARG A 8 -16.74 48.99 -13.73
CA ARG A 8 -15.86 49.58 -12.72
C ARG A 8 -16.47 49.61 -11.31
N THR A 9 -17.80 49.67 -11.19
CA THR A 9 -18.50 49.83 -9.90
C THR A 9 -19.26 48.60 -9.41
N THR A 10 -19.44 47.56 -10.23
CA THR A 10 -20.07 46.31 -9.79
C THR A 10 -19.02 45.34 -9.23
N SER A 11 -19.03 45.17 -7.91
CA SER A 11 -18.31 44.09 -7.24
C SER A 11 -19.07 42.76 -7.36
N GLU A 12 -18.33 41.67 -7.40
CA GLU A 12 -18.88 40.32 -7.39
C GLU A 12 -18.15 39.50 -6.32
N THR A 13 -18.91 38.73 -5.55
CA THR A 13 -18.35 37.80 -4.57
C THR A 13 -17.68 36.65 -5.30
N ARG A 14 -16.38 36.51 -5.08
CA ARG A 14 -15.56 35.44 -5.67
C ARG A 14 -15.29 34.37 -4.64
N ALA A 15 -15.42 33.13 -5.09
CA ALA A 15 -14.93 31.94 -4.42
C ALA A 15 -13.41 31.84 -4.65
N LEU A 16 -12.64 31.85 -3.57
CA LEU A 16 -11.19 31.70 -3.55
C LEU A 16 -10.81 30.36 -2.91
N PHE A 17 -9.63 29.82 -3.23
CA PHE A 17 -9.10 28.61 -2.60
C PHE A 17 -10.08 27.43 -2.67
N GLY A 18 -10.55 27.10 -3.87
CA GLY A 18 -11.52 26.02 -4.07
C GLY A 18 -12.93 26.31 -3.52
N GLY A 19 -13.23 27.56 -3.18
CA GLY A 19 -14.54 28.00 -2.68
C GLY A 19 -14.65 28.11 -1.16
N ALA A 20 -13.56 27.87 -0.44
CA ALA A 20 -13.53 27.94 1.00
C ALA A 20 -13.47 29.37 1.56
N VAL A 21 -12.99 30.33 0.77
CA VAL A 21 -13.03 31.76 1.12
C VAL A 21 -13.87 32.51 0.10
N ALA A 22 -14.62 33.51 0.56
CA ALA A 22 -15.33 34.46 -0.28
C ALA A 22 -14.80 35.88 -0.08
N LEU A 23 -14.62 36.60 -1.19
CA LEU A 23 -14.16 37.98 -1.22
C LEU A 23 -14.90 38.75 -2.31
N ALA A 24 -15.41 39.95 -2.03
CA ALA A 24 -15.99 40.80 -3.07
C ALA A 24 -14.90 41.60 -3.78
N LEU A 25 -14.78 41.40 -5.09
CA LEU A 25 -13.81 42.10 -5.94
C LEU A 25 -14.50 42.68 -7.18
N ALA A 26 -14.05 43.83 -7.66
CA ALA A 26 -14.59 44.44 -8.88
C ALA A 26 -14.43 43.49 -10.08
N ARG A 27 -15.46 43.43 -10.93
CA ARG A 27 -15.50 42.53 -12.11
C ARG A 27 -14.34 42.73 -13.09
N ARG A 28 -13.73 43.91 -13.11
CA ARG A 28 -12.58 44.26 -13.96
C ARG A 28 -11.34 43.40 -13.70
N PHE A 29 -11.13 42.95 -12.46
CA PHE A 29 -10.02 42.08 -12.11
C PHE A 29 -10.28 40.66 -12.60
N ARG A 30 -9.41 40.07 -13.41
CA ARG A 30 -9.55 38.70 -13.95
C ARG A 30 -8.53 37.77 -13.30
N ASP A 31 -8.90 36.51 -13.14
CA ASP A 31 -8.01 35.50 -12.55
C ASP A 31 -6.75 35.32 -13.41
N ALA A 32 -5.58 35.48 -12.78
CA ALA A 32 -4.28 35.43 -13.43
C ALA A 32 -3.75 33.99 -13.59
N SER A 33 -4.31 33.01 -12.88
CA SER A 33 -3.90 31.58 -12.94
C SER A 33 -4.04 30.98 -14.34
N ALA A 34 -4.93 31.54 -15.16
CA ALA A 34 -5.09 31.15 -16.58
C ALA A 34 -3.89 31.58 -17.45
N ARG A 35 -3.01 32.46 -16.97
CA ARG A 35 -1.93 33.09 -17.75
C ARG A 35 -0.54 32.83 -17.18
N ALA A 36 -0.43 32.56 -15.88
CA ALA A 36 0.81 32.24 -15.20
C ALA A 36 0.55 31.26 -14.05
N PRO A 37 1.50 30.37 -13.72
CA PRO A 37 1.38 29.51 -12.54
C PRO A 37 1.38 30.37 -11.27
N VAL A 38 0.35 30.17 -10.43
CA VAL A 38 0.21 30.82 -9.11
C VAL A 38 0.32 29.73 -8.03
N PRO A 39 1.11 29.92 -6.96
CA PRO A 39 1.19 28.97 -5.85
C PRO A 39 -0.16 28.71 -5.17
N ASN A 40 -0.40 27.50 -4.67
CA ASN A 40 -1.70 27.11 -4.09
C ASN A 40 -2.16 27.92 -2.87
N HIS A 41 -1.24 28.59 -2.17
CA HIS A 41 -1.55 29.45 -1.01
C HIS A 41 -1.82 30.91 -1.41
N GLN A 42 -1.83 31.21 -2.71
CA GLN A 42 -2.04 32.53 -3.28
C GLN A 42 -3.12 32.50 -4.37
N GLU A 43 -3.92 33.55 -4.45
CA GLU A 43 -4.86 33.83 -5.54
C GLU A 43 -4.54 35.21 -6.11
N VAL A 44 -4.35 35.31 -7.42
CA VAL A 44 -3.91 36.56 -8.07
C VAL A 44 -4.91 36.97 -9.13
N PHE A 45 -5.33 38.23 -9.07
CA PHE A 45 -6.24 38.83 -10.03
C PHE A 45 -5.62 40.06 -10.68
N VAL A 46 -5.80 40.23 -11.98
CA VAL A 46 -5.21 41.33 -12.76
C VAL A 46 -6.26 42.07 -13.57
N ASP A 47 -6.21 43.39 -13.57
CA ASP A 47 -6.95 44.23 -14.52
C ASP A 47 -6.01 44.65 -15.65
N ASP A 48 -6.22 44.08 -16.83
CA ASP A 48 -5.39 44.33 -18.00
C ASP A 48 -5.46 45.77 -18.49
N ALA A 49 -6.56 46.48 -18.22
CA ALA A 49 -6.77 47.84 -18.73
C ALA A 49 -6.01 48.87 -17.90
N SER A 50 -5.88 48.65 -16.59
CA SER A 50 -5.18 49.55 -15.67
C SER A 50 -3.82 49.00 -15.19
N GLU A 51 -3.44 47.80 -15.62
CA GLU A 51 -2.27 47.05 -15.15
C GLU A 51 -2.24 46.84 -13.62
N GLU A 52 -3.40 46.92 -12.96
CA GLU A 52 -3.50 46.69 -11.52
C GLU A 52 -3.56 45.20 -11.20
N SER A 53 -3.03 44.80 -10.04
CA SER A 53 -3.20 43.44 -9.53
C SER A 53 -3.66 43.41 -8.08
N VAL A 54 -4.44 42.38 -7.74
CA VAL A 54 -4.82 42.05 -6.36
C VAL A 54 -4.33 40.65 -6.05
N HIS A 55 -3.52 40.54 -5.00
CA HIS A 55 -2.97 39.29 -4.50
C HIS A 55 -3.63 38.98 -3.17
N VAL A 56 -4.16 37.77 -3.02
CA VAL A 56 -4.69 37.26 -1.76
C VAL A 56 -3.84 36.08 -1.36
N GLU A 57 -3.23 36.12 -0.19
CA GLU A 57 -2.32 35.10 0.29
C GLU A 57 -2.70 34.65 1.70
N LEU A 58 -2.58 33.35 1.96
CA LEU A 58 -2.80 32.77 3.27
C LEU A 58 -1.46 32.37 3.88
N VAL A 59 -1.13 32.96 5.04
CA VAL A 59 0.15 32.74 5.73
C VAL A 59 -0.06 32.29 7.17
N GLU A 60 0.93 31.61 7.74
CA GLU A 60 0.92 31.24 9.16
C GLU A 60 1.12 32.46 10.06
N ARG A 61 0.47 32.48 11.22
CA ARG A 61 0.49 33.61 12.16
C ARG A 61 1.72 33.54 13.07
N GLU A 62 2.70 34.41 12.84
CA GLU A 62 3.79 34.66 13.78
C GLU A 62 3.42 35.76 14.80
N ARG A 63 3.59 35.46 16.09
CA ARG A 63 3.37 36.45 17.16
C ARG A 63 4.41 37.56 17.03
N GLU A 64 3.98 38.81 17.15
CA GLU A 64 4.78 40.07 17.12
C GLU A 64 5.02 40.76 15.76
N ARG A 65 4.64 40.17 14.62
CA ARG A 65 4.82 40.83 13.30
C ARG A 65 3.57 41.60 12.87
N GLY A 66 3.74 42.86 12.46
CA GLY A 66 2.67 43.75 11.99
C GLY A 66 2.59 43.84 10.46
N VAL A 67 1.54 44.47 9.92
CA VAL A 67 1.29 44.59 8.46
C VAL A 67 2.46 45.14 7.64
N GLY A 68 3.28 46.03 8.22
CA GLY A 68 4.45 46.56 7.54
C GLY A 68 5.63 45.59 7.43
N PHE A 69 5.70 44.56 8.28
CA PHE A 69 6.68 43.49 8.11
C PHE A 69 6.34 42.65 6.88
N TYR A 70 5.08 42.24 6.76
CA TYR A 70 4.62 41.43 5.62
C TYR A 70 4.70 42.17 4.29
N LEU A 71 4.54 43.49 4.30
CA LEU A 71 4.76 44.31 3.10
C LEU A 71 6.22 44.23 2.63
N ASP A 72 7.17 44.29 3.55
CA ASP A 72 8.59 44.28 3.23
C ASP A 72 9.01 42.89 2.70
N ASP A 73 8.55 41.83 3.35
CA ASP A 73 8.75 40.43 2.94
C ASP A 73 8.13 40.15 1.57
N TRP A 74 6.91 40.65 1.33
CA TRP A 74 6.21 40.48 0.05
C TRP A 74 6.90 41.23 -1.11
N ILE A 75 7.39 42.46 -0.87
CA ILE A 75 8.16 43.22 -1.88
C ILE A 75 9.44 42.48 -2.26
N GLU A 76 10.15 41.93 -1.27
CA GLU A 76 11.37 41.14 -1.51
C GLU A 76 11.05 39.86 -2.30
N ALA A 77 9.97 39.16 -1.96
CA ALA A 77 9.52 37.96 -2.68
C ALA A 77 9.14 38.25 -4.15
N CYS A 78 8.72 39.48 -4.46
CA CYS A 78 8.43 39.93 -5.82
C CYS A 78 9.67 40.45 -6.58
N GLU A 79 10.88 40.28 -6.02
CA GLU A 79 12.14 40.87 -6.53
C GLU A 79 12.07 42.40 -6.69
N GLY A 80 11.22 43.06 -5.90
CA GLY A 80 11.02 44.51 -5.93
C GLY A 80 12.01 45.25 -5.02
N GLU A 81 12.43 46.45 -5.42
CA GLU A 81 13.21 47.34 -4.59
C GLU A 81 12.26 48.30 -3.84
N LYS A 82 12.24 48.25 -2.50
CA LYS A 82 11.40 49.15 -1.69
C LYS A 82 11.89 50.60 -1.79
N ILE A 83 11.00 51.52 -2.17
CA ILE A 83 11.34 52.94 -2.39
C ILE A 83 10.64 53.90 -1.41
N GLY A 84 9.61 53.46 -0.69
CA GLY A 84 8.98 54.26 0.37
C GLY A 84 7.94 53.49 1.19
N ARG A 85 7.81 53.80 2.49
CA ARG A 85 6.78 53.25 3.39
C ARG A 85 5.82 54.35 3.81
N GLY A 86 4.55 54.20 3.47
CA GLY A 86 3.46 55.08 3.88
C GLY A 86 2.86 54.67 5.24
N ARG A 87 1.80 55.38 5.60
CA ARG A 87 1.09 55.27 6.89
C ARG A 87 0.55 53.86 7.13
N THR A 88 0.70 53.36 8.36
CA THR A 88 0.07 52.12 8.84
C THR A 88 -1.00 52.47 9.87
N GLU A 89 -2.26 52.14 9.59
CA GLU A 89 -3.39 52.38 10.50
C GLU A 89 -4.36 51.18 10.44
N GLY A 90 -4.81 50.70 11.60
CA GLY A 90 -5.93 49.75 11.71
C GLY A 90 -5.77 48.41 10.97
N GLY A 91 -4.56 47.89 10.80
CA GLY A 91 -4.31 46.62 10.06
C GLY A 91 -4.12 46.78 8.55
N THR A 92 -4.15 48.02 8.05
CA THR A 92 -3.81 48.36 6.66
C THR A 92 -2.45 49.04 6.56
N CYS A 93 -1.82 48.97 5.39
CA CYS A 93 -0.59 49.69 5.07
C CYS A 93 -0.58 50.20 3.63
N ARG A 94 0.26 51.20 3.39
CA ARG A 94 0.60 51.67 2.06
C ARG A 94 2.12 51.70 1.92
N GLY A 95 2.64 51.33 0.77
CA GLY A 95 4.04 51.49 0.42
C GLY A 95 4.21 51.66 -1.09
N ALA A 96 5.46 51.78 -1.51
CA ALA A 96 5.82 51.82 -2.91
C ALA A 96 7.07 50.95 -3.14
N MET A 97 7.05 50.20 -4.23
CA MET A 97 8.16 49.38 -4.70
C MET A 97 8.52 49.72 -6.15
N ARG A 98 9.77 49.45 -6.52
CA ARG A 98 10.25 49.49 -7.89
C ARG A 98 10.38 48.05 -8.38
N ALA A 99 9.53 47.66 -9.31
CA ALA A 99 9.55 46.34 -9.93
C ALA A 99 10.23 46.42 -11.30
N ARG A 100 11.10 45.47 -11.62
CA ARG A 100 11.76 45.37 -12.93
C ARG A 100 11.21 44.18 -13.71
N ARG A 101 10.75 44.42 -14.94
CA ARG A 101 10.33 43.37 -15.86
C ARG A 101 10.81 43.69 -17.27
N ASP A 102 11.44 42.70 -17.91
CA ASP A 102 11.98 42.82 -19.27
C ASP A 102 12.91 44.04 -19.48
N GLY A 103 13.66 44.41 -18.43
CA GLY A 103 14.61 45.53 -18.45
C GLY A 103 14.02 46.89 -18.10
N VAL A 104 12.70 47.02 -17.98
CA VAL A 104 12.03 48.28 -17.61
C VAL A 104 11.70 48.29 -16.12
N ALA A 105 12.15 49.33 -15.40
CA ALA A 105 11.79 49.57 -14.01
C ALA A 105 10.51 50.42 -13.93
N ARG A 106 9.51 49.96 -13.17
CA ARG A 106 8.28 50.71 -12.89
C ARG A 106 8.06 50.87 -11.40
N VAL A 107 7.58 52.05 -11.01
CA VAL A 107 7.11 52.31 -9.65
C VAL A 107 5.69 51.77 -9.49
N VAL A 108 5.48 50.99 -8.44
CA VAL A 108 4.22 50.36 -8.09
C VAL A 108 3.85 50.75 -6.68
N ASP A 109 2.71 51.43 -6.53
CA ASP A 109 2.10 51.65 -5.22
C ASP A 109 1.44 50.35 -4.75
N VAL A 110 1.72 49.96 -3.50
CA VAL A 110 1.24 48.73 -2.88
C VAL A 110 0.40 49.10 -1.67
N PHE A 111 -0.86 48.69 -1.70
CA PHE A 111 -1.81 48.86 -0.61
C PHE A 111 -2.10 47.48 -0.01
N GLY A 112 -2.00 47.35 1.30
CA GLY A 112 -2.09 46.08 1.99
C GLY A 112 -3.08 46.08 3.12
N CYS A 113 -3.74 44.96 3.37
CA CYS A 113 -4.37 44.69 4.66
C CYS A 113 -4.05 43.29 5.17
N VAL A 114 -3.94 43.18 6.50
CA VAL A 114 -3.84 41.91 7.21
C VAL A 114 -5.15 41.64 7.91
N ILE A 115 -5.74 40.49 7.64
CA ILE A 115 -6.92 40.02 8.34
C ILE A 115 -6.49 38.87 9.26
N ASP A 116 -6.54 39.13 10.57
CA ASP A 116 -6.32 38.10 11.58
C ASP A 116 -7.52 37.13 11.56
N LEU A 117 -7.26 35.88 11.21
CA LEU A 117 -8.28 34.83 11.23
C LEU A 117 -8.35 34.27 12.65
N GLU A 118 -9.07 34.94 13.55
CA GLU A 118 -9.06 34.64 15.00
C GLU A 118 -9.33 33.17 15.39
N ARG A 119 -9.94 32.38 14.49
CA ARG A 119 -10.25 30.96 14.71
C ARG A 119 -9.08 30.00 14.41
N VAL A 120 -8.02 30.46 13.77
CA VAL A 120 -6.89 29.63 13.30
C VAL A 120 -5.56 30.40 13.43
N SER A 121 -4.43 29.69 13.51
CA SER A 121 -3.10 30.30 13.55
C SER A 121 -2.65 30.78 12.17
N ALA A 122 -3.52 31.48 11.43
CA ALA A 122 -3.28 31.98 10.08
C ALA A 122 -3.74 33.43 9.90
N ARG A 123 -3.24 34.07 8.84
CA ARG A 123 -3.58 35.43 8.41
C ARG A 123 -3.86 35.42 6.92
N ALA A 124 -4.83 36.22 6.51
CA ALA A 124 -4.98 36.56 5.10
C ALA A 124 -4.28 37.90 4.83
N LEU A 125 -3.31 37.88 3.92
CA LEU A 125 -2.65 39.06 3.39
C LEU A 125 -3.34 39.43 2.07
N ILE A 126 -3.79 40.67 1.94
CA ILE A 126 -4.38 41.16 0.69
C ILE A 126 -3.57 42.36 0.23
N TRP A 127 -3.02 42.27 -0.98
CA TRP A 127 -2.19 43.31 -1.60
C TRP A 127 -2.82 43.80 -2.89
N HIS A 128 -3.04 45.10 -3.02
CA HIS A 128 -3.43 45.76 -4.27
C HIS A 128 -2.23 46.55 -4.79
N CYS A 129 -1.78 46.17 -5.98
CA CYS A 129 -0.63 46.75 -6.65
C CYS A 129 -1.11 47.59 -7.81
N ARG A 130 -0.70 48.86 -7.83
CA ARG A 130 -1.05 49.82 -8.85
C ARG A 130 0.22 50.44 -9.45
N PRO A 131 0.52 50.20 -10.73
CA PRO A 131 1.62 50.90 -11.41
C PRO A 131 1.34 52.40 -11.52
N ARG A 132 2.35 53.24 -11.29
CA ARG A 132 2.28 54.67 -11.62
C ARG A 132 2.49 54.84 -13.13
N LEU A 133 1.41 55.09 -13.86
CA LEU A 133 1.45 55.28 -15.32
C LEU A 133 2.22 56.57 -15.66
N GLY A 134 3.34 56.44 -16.40
CA GLY A 134 4.13 57.57 -16.91
C GLY A 134 5.48 57.83 -16.24
N GLU A 135 5.83 57.11 -15.17
CA GLU A 135 7.16 57.15 -14.53
C GLU A 135 8.06 56.01 -15.08
N GLU A 136 8.40 56.07 -16.38
CA GLU A 136 9.45 55.21 -16.96
C GLU A 136 10.78 56.00 -16.96
N SER A 137 11.79 55.49 -16.26
CA SER A 137 13.13 56.11 -16.24
C SER A 137 14.21 55.06 -15.99
N ASP A 138 15.24 55.05 -16.86
CA ASP A 138 16.48 54.28 -16.69
C ASP A 138 17.38 54.81 -15.56
N ASP A 139 17.03 55.96 -14.94
CA ASP A 139 17.87 56.65 -13.97
C ASP A 139 17.44 56.38 -12.52
N ALA A 140 18.41 55.98 -11.69
CA ALA A 140 18.23 55.37 -10.37
C ALA A 140 17.83 56.34 -9.23
N THR A 141 17.53 57.61 -9.54
CA THR A 141 17.45 58.71 -8.54
C THR A 141 16.04 59.24 -8.25
N MET A 142 14.97 58.63 -8.77
CA MET A 142 13.60 59.01 -8.37
C MET A 142 13.35 58.61 -6.90
N THR A 143 13.18 59.62 -6.04
CA THR A 143 12.90 59.55 -4.59
C THR A 143 11.43 59.80 -4.28
N GLY A 144 10.53 59.33 -5.16
CA GLY A 144 9.08 59.44 -4.96
C GLY A 144 8.65 58.67 -3.73
N THR A 145 8.11 59.38 -2.75
CA THR A 145 7.58 58.79 -1.53
C THR A 145 6.18 58.23 -1.77
N ALA A 146 5.71 57.34 -0.90
CA ALA A 146 4.34 56.84 -0.96
C ALA A 146 3.29 57.96 -0.83
N ASP A 147 3.67 59.15 -0.37
CA ASP A 147 2.80 60.31 -0.18
C ASP A 147 2.53 61.09 -1.47
N ASP A 148 3.26 60.82 -2.57
CA ASP A 148 3.20 61.60 -3.82
C ASP A 148 2.10 61.16 -4.81
N ALA A 149 1.34 60.09 -4.54
CA ALA A 149 0.24 59.69 -5.44
C ALA A 149 -1.03 60.52 -5.17
N ASP A 150 -1.71 60.93 -6.24
CA ASP A 150 -2.92 61.79 -6.21
C ASP A 150 -3.92 61.33 -5.14
N ASP A 151 -4.36 62.25 -4.29
CA ASP A 151 -5.16 61.97 -3.08
C ASP A 151 -6.52 61.32 -3.40
N ALA A 152 -7.02 61.49 -4.64
CA ALA A 152 -8.21 60.82 -5.15
C ALA A 152 -7.94 59.36 -5.60
N ASP A 153 -6.75 59.10 -6.14
CA ASP A 153 -6.32 57.79 -6.60
C ASP A 153 -5.91 56.88 -5.44
N ALA A 154 -5.29 57.45 -4.41
CA ALA A 154 -5.03 56.77 -3.14
C ALA A 154 -6.33 56.35 -2.44
N ARG A 155 -7.39 57.18 -2.50
CA ARG A 155 -8.72 56.83 -1.98
C ARG A 155 -9.35 55.69 -2.77
N ALA A 156 -9.31 55.73 -4.10
CA ALA A 156 -9.86 54.66 -4.92
C ALA A 156 -9.16 53.30 -4.70
N ALA A 157 -7.84 53.30 -4.46
CA ALA A 157 -7.09 52.09 -4.12
C ALA A 157 -7.38 51.61 -2.68
N SER A 158 -7.50 52.55 -1.74
CA SER A 158 -7.98 52.26 -0.37
C SER A 158 -9.37 51.61 -0.39
N ASP A 159 -10.28 52.10 -1.24
CA ASP A 159 -11.63 51.57 -1.39
C ASP A 159 -11.62 50.09 -1.86
N VAL A 160 -10.65 49.69 -2.69
CA VAL A 160 -10.50 48.28 -3.12
C VAL A 160 -10.10 47.41 -1.93
N ILE A 161 -9.09 47.83 -1.15
CA ILE A 161 -8.63 47.09 0.03
C ILE A 161 -9.70 47.07 1.13
N GLU A 162 -10.41 48.17 1.37
CA GLU A 162 -11.51 48.25 2.34
C GLU A 162 -12.70 47.39 1.92
N SER A 163 -13.06 47.38 0.62
CA SER A 163 -14.08 46.48 0.08
C SER A 163 -13.67 45.02 0.26
N CYS A 164 -12.41 44.67 -0.01
CA CYS A 164 -11.88 43.34 0.23
C CYS A 164 -11.95 42.99 1.72
N ALA A 165 -11.41 43.82 2.61
CA ALA A 165 -11.37 43.57 4.04
C ALA A 165 -12.77 43.42 4.67
N SER A 166 -13.73 44.27 4.27
CA SER A 166 -15.10 44.24 4.81
C SER A 166 -15.95 43.09 4.27
N SER A 167 -15.63 42.57 3.08
CA SER A 167 -16.36 41.47 2.45
C SER A 167 -15.70 40.10 2.62
N PHE A 168 -14.46 40.06 3.10
CA PHE A 168 -13.72 38.83 3.34
C PHE A 168 -14.47 37.95 4.33
N LYS A 169 -14.83 36.75 3.89
CA LYS A 169 -15.51 35.75 4.70
C LYS A 169 -14.91 34.38 4.43
N VAL A 170 -14.53 33.69 5.49
CA VAL A 170 -14.25 32.26 5.41
C VAL A 170 -15.59 31.52 5.39
N LEU A 171 -15.88 30.84 4.28
CA LEU A 171 -17.10 30.06 4.08
C LEU A 171 -16.93 28.61 4.54
N ASP A 172 -15.75 28.05 4.31
CA ASP A 172 -15.36 26.73 4.76
C ASP A 172 -14.06 26.85 5.56
N TRP A 173 -14.19 26.74 6.88
CA TRP A 173 -13.03 26.73 7.77
C TRP A 173 -12.17 25.47 7.59
N GLY A 174 -12.67 24.45 6.88
CA GLY A 174 -11.93 23.26 6.46
C GLY A 174 -10.68 23.54 5.60
N LEU A 175 -10.58 24.74 5.01
CA LEU A 175 -9.37 25.22 4.32
C LEU A 175 -8.24 25.58 5.29
N PHE A 176 -8.61 26.12 6.46
CA PHE A 176 -7.68 26.51 7.52
C PHE A 176 -7.65 25.50 8.66
N ASP A 177 -8.51 24.49 8.62
CA ASP A 177 -8.23 23.19 9.20
C ASP A 177 -7.01 22.63 8.46
N ALA A 178 -5.85 23.17 8.82
CA ALA A 178 -4.88 22.32 9.47
C ALA A 178 -5.67 21.30 10.29
N GLU A 179 -5.77 20.06 9.80
CA GLU A 179 -6.25 18.83 10.48
C GLU A 179 -5.49 18.55 11.79
N CYS A 180 -4.88 19.59 12.34
CA CYS A 180 -3.91 19.56 13.38
C CYS A 180 -4.49 20.21 14.61
N GLU A 181 -5.08 21.41 14.64
CA GLU A 181 -5.41 22.01 15.94
C GLU A 181 -6.81 21.69 16.47
N CYS A 182 -7.86 21.71 15.62
CA CYS A 182 -9.21 21.28 16.02
C CYS A 182 -9.32 19.74 16.08
N GLU A 183 -8.63 19.04 15.19
CA GLU A 183 -8.45 17.60 15.26
C GLU A 183 -7.46 17.21 16.35
N ARG A 184 -6.37 17.95 16.64
CA ARG A 184 -5.58 17.73 17.89
C ARG A 184 -6.41 18.11 19.10
N GLU A 185 -7.30 19.08 19.12
CA GLU A 185 -8.12 19.37 20.30
C GLU A 185 -9.23 18.35 20.48
N ALA A 186 -9.86 17.89 19.40
CA ALA A 186 -10.81 16.78 19.42
C ALA A 186 -10.10 15.46 19.75
N PHE A 187 -8.88 15.27 19.23
CA PHE A 187 -8.00 14.13 19.50
C PHE A 187 -7.28 14.26 20.84
N ARG A 188 -7.02 15.44 21.41
CA ARG A 188 -6.50 15.74 22.77
C ARG A 188 -7.62 15.80 23.79
N SER A 189 -8.86 16.03 23.37
CA SER A 189 -10.09 15.86 24.16
C SER A 189 -10.47 14.38 24.19
N TRP A 190 -10.30 13.68 23.07
CA TRP A 190 -10.47 12.23 22.97
C TRP A 190 -9.31 11.48 23.67
N ILE A 191 -8.06 11.85 23.39
CA ILE A 191 -6.85 11.47 24.14
C ILE A 191 -6.96 12.03 25.55
N GLY A 192 -7.59 13.16 25.82
CA GLY A 192 -7.83 13.76 27.15
C GLY A 192 -8.72 12.88 28.02
N LYS A 193 -9.83 12.42 27.42
CA LYS A 193 -10.70 11.34 27.92
C LYS A 193 -9.94 10.00 28.06
N ILE A 194 -8.75 9.89 27.46
CA ILE A 194 -7.80 8.77 27.46
C ILE A 194 -6.47 9.13 28.19
N LYS A 195 -6.28 10.33 28.75
CA LYS A 195 -5.01 10.84 29.33
C LYS A 195 -5.07 10.87 30.84
N ASN A 196 -6.26 10.68 31.38
CA ASN A 196 -6.43 9.92 32.61
C ASN A 196 -6.03 8.43 32.42
N ARG A 197 -5.14 8.08 31.48
CA ARG A 197 -4.57 6.74 31.28
C ARG A 197 -3.08 6.91 31.16
N SER A 198 -2.35 6.42 32.14
CA SER A 198 -0.91 6.27 32.01
C SER A 198 -0.52 4.91 31.44
N PRO A 199 0.75 4.76 31.02
CA PRO A 199 1.47 3.52 30.77
C PRO A 199 1.06 2.26 31.47
N ILE A 200 1.49 1.19 30.84
CA ILE A 200 1.84 -0.07 31.48
C ILE A 200 3.33 0.03 31.86
N ALA A 201 3.66 0.50 33.07
CA ALA A 201 5.02 0.49 33.60
C ALA A 201 5.11 -0.38 34.87
N PRO A 202 6.15 -1.23 35.03
CA PRO A 202 6.38 -2.04 36.21
C PRO A 202 6.84 -1.17 37.41
N PRO A 203 6.51 -1.55 38.66
CA PRO A 203 6.71 -0.69 39.82
C PRO A 203 8.18 -0.60 40.26
N SER A 204 8.69 0.62 40.45
CA SER A 204 9.83 0.93 41.34
C SER A 204 9.41 2.00 42.36
N LEU A 205 9.65 1.75 43.66
CA LEU A 205 9.13 2.50 44.81
C LEU A 205 10.24 3.17 45.63
N THR A 206 9.94 4.34 46.21
CA THR A 206 10.55 4.89 47.44
C THR A 206 9.47 5.53 48.36
N PRO A 207 9.69 5.63 49.70
CA PRO A 207 8.60 5.65 50.70
C PRO A 207 8.51 6.90 51.61
N ARG A 208 7.34 7.15 52.27
CA ARG A 208 7.22 7.59 53.70
C ARG A 208 5.79 7.70 54.30
N ASP A 209 5.64 7.24 55.57
CA ASP A 209 4.74 7.47 56.75
C ASP A 209 3.64 8.58 56.75
N ALA A 210 2.51 8.61 57.51
CA ALA A 210 1.86 7.78 58.57
C ALA A 210 0.36 8.18 58.84
N ASN A 211 -0.40 7.24 59.44
CA ASN A 211 -1.53 7.33 60.41
C ASN A 211 -3.05 7.57 60.07
N GLU A 212 -3.86 6.66 60.66
CA GLU A 212 -5.24 6.75 61.23
C GLU A 212 -6.49 6.19 60.48
N THR A 213 -7.40 5.61 61.30
CA THR A 213 -8.63 4.80 61.04
C THR A 213 -9.89 5.56 61.57
N PRO A 214 -11.18 5.09 61.62
CA PRO A 214 -11.89 3.89 61.11
C PRO A 214 -13.38 4.09 60.58
N SER A 215 -13.99 2.99 60.09
CA SER A 215 -15.37 2.43 60.33
C SER A 215 -16.68 2.82 59.58
N THR A 216 -17.22 1.79 58.86
CA THR A 216 -18.61 1.21 58.81
C THR A 216 -19.78 1.99 58.17
N SER A 217 -20.71 1.41 57.37
CA SER A 217 -21.01 0.02 56.97
C SER A 217 -21.84 -0.05 55.66
N ASP A 218 -21.80 -1.22 55.03
CA ASP A 218 -21.82 -1.44 53.59
C ASP A 218 -22.62 -2.77 53.31
N ALA A 219 -23.76 -2.95 53.99
CA ALA A 219 -24.29 -4.30 54.26
C ALA A 219 -24.98 -4.99 53.08
N ASP A 220 -25.64 -4.27 52.17
CA ASP A 220 -26.58 -4.91 51.23
C ASP A 220 -26.04 -5.08 49.81
N ILE A 221 -25.03 -4.33 49.40
CA ILE A 221 -24.52 -4.38 48.02
C ILE A 221 -23.43 -5.44 47.87
N ARG A 222 -22.74 -5.79 48.97
CA ARG A 222 -21.75 -6.87 49.06
C ARG A 222 -22.31 -8.27 48.85
N LYS A 223 -23.63 -8.52 48.96
CA LYS A 223 -24.18 -9.88 48.85
C LYS A 223 -24.00 -10.48 47.45
N ARG A 224 -24.07 -9.65 46.40
CA ARG A 224 -24.10 -10.12 45.00
C ARG A 224 -22.70 -10.27 44.40
N ALA A 225 -21.76 -9.38 44.72
CA ALA A 225 -20.34 -9.56 44.41
C ALA A 225 -19.73 -10.77 45.16
N LYS A 226 -20.21 -11.03 46.37
CA LYS A 226 -19.79 -12.16 47.21
C LYS A 226 -20.19 -13.52 46.62
N GLU A 227 -21.33 -13.66 45.93
CA GLU A 227 -21.75 -14.91 45.31
C GLU A 227 -20.87 -15.33 44.11
N LEU A 228 -20.38 -14.39 43.30
CA LEU A 228 -19.43 -14.65 42.21
C LEU A 228 -18.00 -14.89 42.71
N LEU A 229 -17.57 -14.20 43.77
CA LEU A 229 -16.30 -14.44 44.46
C LEU A 229 -16.29 -15.78 45.21
N LEU A 230 -17.43 -16.24 45.72
CA LEU A 230 -17.58 -17.56 46.35
C LEU A 230 -17.35 -18.72 45.37
N ALA A 231 -17.67 -18.54 44.08
CA ALA A 231 -17.38 -19.53 43.05
C ALA A 231 -15.88 -19.69 42.75
N ALA A 232 -15.05 -18.69 43.10
CA ALA A 232 -13.58 -18.75 43.07
C ALA A 232 -12.94 -19.28 44.37
N GLY A 233 -13.76 -19.72 45.34
CA GLY A 233 -13.32 -20.20 46.65
C GLY A 233 -12.86 -19.08 47.58
N THR A 234 -12.43 -19.45 48.79
CA THR A 234 -11.95 -18.56 49.88
C THR A 234 -10.76 -17.64 49.53
N ALA A 235 -10.27 -17.70 48.29
CA ALA A 235 -9.02 -17.10 47.84
C ALA A 235 -9.13 -15.62 47.44
N VAL A 236 -10.31 -15.08 47.10
CA VAL A 236 -10.52 -13.64 46.92
C VAL A 236 -11.64 -13.16 47.84
N ARG A 237 -11.32 -12.27 48.78
CA ARG A 237 -12.24 -11.78 49.80
C ARG A 237 -12.27 -10.26 49.81
N VAL A 238 -13.38 -9.67 49.37
CA VAL A 238 -13.62 -8.22 49.55
C VAL A 238 -13.73 -7.94 51.05
N LEU A 239 -12.84 -7.08 51.53
CA LEU A 239 -12.78 -6.63 52.92
C LEU A 239 -13.69 -5.42 53.12
N GLU A 240 -13.68 -4.49 52.17
CA GLU A 240 -14.37 -3.21 52.25
C GLU A 240 -14.68 -2.67 50.85
N VAL A 241 -15.89 -2.12 50.65
CA VAL A 241 -16.23 -1.32 49.47
C VAL A 241 -16.12 0.14 49.89
N VAL A 242 -15.06 0.81 49.44
CA VAL A 242 -14.74 2.20 49.78
C VAL A 242 -15.61 3.17 48.96
N ALA A 243 -15.83 2.86 47.68
CA ALA A 243 -16.75 3.58 46.81
C ALA A 243 -17.46 2.61 45.89
N GLU A 244 -18.75 2.85 45.66
CA GLU A 244 -19.52 2.15 44.64
C GLU A 244 -19.38 2.90 43.32
N GLY A 245 -19.11 2.15 42.25
CA GLY A 245 -19.04 2.72 40.91
C GLY A 245 -20.42 3.13 40.39
N ASP A 246 -20.44 3.60 39.16
CA ASP A 246 -21.63 4.10 38.44
C ASP A 246 -22.77 3.09 38.22
N GLY A 247 -22.64 1.86 38.70
CA GLY A 247 -23.64 0.80 38.58
C GLY A 247 -23.80 0.25 37.16
N THR A 248 -22.90 0.56 36.22
CA THR A 248 -22.95 -0.03 34.88
C THR A 248 -22.74 -1.55 34.94
N GLU A 249 -23.74 -2.32 34.47
CA GLU A 249 -23.61 -3.77 34.32
C GLU A 249 -22.48 -4.09 33.33
N LEU A 250 -21.46 -4.81 33.80
CA LEU A 250 -20.37 -5.30 32.94
C LEU A 250 -20.89 -6.48 32.12
N GLU A 251 -21.17 -6.27 30.83
CA GLU A 251 -21.56 -7.34 29.91
C GLU A 251 -20.60 -8.55 29.97
N LEU A 252 -21.17 -9.73 30.10
CA LEU A 252 -20.46 -11.01 30.09
C LEU A 252 -20.01 -11.34 28.65
N GLY A 253 -18.77 -10.97 28.26
CA GLY A 253 -18.18 -11.61 27.05
C GLY A 253 -16.99 -10.96 26.35
N GLY A 254 -16.69 -9.68 26.52
CA GLY A 254 -15.66 -8.97 25.72
C GLY A 254 -14.38 -8.62 26.49
N THR A 255 -13.25 -8.47 25.77
CA THR A 255 -12.02 -7.85 26.30
C THR A 255 -12.26 -6.37 26.60
N ARG A 256 -11.76 -5.89 27.74
CA ARG A 256 -11.94 -4.50 28.17
C ARG A 256 -10.63 -3.90 28.64
N GLU A 257 -10.31 -2.73 28.12
CA GLU A 257 -9.23 -1.92 28.64
C GLU A 257 -9.73 -1.21 29.90
N THR A 258 -9.08 -1.50 31.03
CA THR A 258 -9.46 -1.03 32.36
C THR A 258 -8.40 -0.08 32.88
N LEU A 259 -8.86 1.08 33.36
CA LEU A 259 -8.04 2.03 34.09
C LEU A 259 -8.27 1.89 35.55
N TYR A 260 -7.17 1.85 36.31
CA TYR A 260 -7.27 1.64 37.73
C TYR A 260 -6.09 2.24 38.49
N ARG A 261 -6.34 2.64 39.73
CA ARG A 261 -5.30 2.86 40.75
C ARG A 261 -5.30 1.66 41.68
N VAL A 262 -4.13 1.31 42.20
CA VAL A 262 -4.01 0.20 43.15
C VAL A 262 -2.91 0.47 44.16
N SER A 263 -3.17 0.16 45.43
CA SER A 263 -2.13 -0.23 46.37
C SER A 263 -2.20 -1.71 46.68
N ALA A 264 -1.06 -2.27 47.03
CA ALA A 264 -0.93 -3.66 47.41
C ALA A 264 -0.07 -3.75 48.68
N THR A 265 -0.58 -4.45 49.69
CA THR A 265 0.16 -4.72 50.94
C THR A 265 0.04 -6.21 51.25
N THR A 266 1.13 -6.87 51.63
CA THR A 266 1.07 -8.27 52.06
C THR A 266 0.39 -8.40 53.43
N SER A 267 -0.08 -9.60 53.77
CA SER A 267 -0.54 -9.93 55.13
C SER A 267 0.52 -9.72 56.22
N ARG A 268 1.80 -9.60 55.84
CA ARG A 268 2.91 -9.30 56.75
C ARG A 268 3.16 -7.79 56.91
N GLY A 269 2.30 -6.94 56.35
CA GLY A 269 2.44 -5.48 56.41
C GLY A 269 3.49 -4.91 55.46
N VAL A 270 4.00 -5.70 54.51
CA VAL A 270 4.95 -5.20 53.50
C VAL A 270 4.18 -4.49 52.40
N GLU A 271 4.40 -3.19 52.25
CA GLU A 271 3.86 -2.38 51.15
C GLU A 271 4.58 -2.71 49.84
N LEU A 272 3.83 -3.28 48.90
CA LEU A 272 4.29 -3.69 47.57
C LEU A 272 4.02 -2.64 46.51
N VAL A 273 2.93 -1.88 46.65
CA VAL A 273 2.53 -0.77 45.79
C VAL A 273 1.76 0.22 46.67
N ARG A 274 2.09 1.51 46.60
CA ARG A 274 1.39 2.59 47.32
C ARG A 274 0.24 3.16 46.47
N PHE A 275 -0.85 3.53 47.13
CA PHE A 275 -1.97 4.24 46.50
C PHE A 275 -1.59 5.71 46.48
N ASP A 276 -1.41 6.26 45.29
CA ASP A 276 -1.01 7.64 45.13
C ASP A 276 -1.90 8.28 44.06
N ASP A 277 -2.77 9.19 44.50
CA ASP A 277 -3.72 9.89 43.63
C ASP A 277 -3.04 10.94 42.76
N THR A 278 -1.79 11.31 43.08
CA THR A 278 -0.95 12.21 42.29
C THR A 278 -0.23 11.48 41.17
N LEU A 279 -0.09 10.15 41.26
CA LEU A 279 0.44 9.34 40.18
C LEU A 279 -0.66 9.02 39.16
N PRO A 280 -0.30 8.97 37.87
CA PRO A 280 -1.29 8.73 36.86
C PRO A 280 -1.71 7.25 36.86
N PRO A 281 -2.96 6.95 36.49
CA PRO A 281 -3.56 5.65 36.72
C PRO A 281 -3.02 4.57 35.78
N ARG A 282 -3.01 3.34 36.29
CA ARG A 282 -2.56 2.15 35.57
C ARG A 282 -3.61 1.68 34.60
N ARG A 283 -3.18 0.83 33.67
CA ARG A 283 -4.01 0.27 32.62
C ARG A 283 -3.74 -1.21 32.41
N CYS A 284 -4.80 -1.98 32.24
CA CYS A 284 -4.71 -3.41 31.88
C CYS A 284 -5.81 -3.77 30.87
N VAL A 285 -5.64 -4.89 30.17
CA VAL A 285 -6.72 -5.48 29.35
C VAL A 285 -7.23 -6.72 30.06
N LEU A 286 -8.46 -6.64 30.57
CA LEU A 286 -9.10 -7.76 31.26
C LEU A 286 -9.58 -8.80 30.26
N ARG A 287 -9.54 -10.08 30.66
CA ARG A 287 -9.91 -11.26 29.83
C ARG A 287 -9.01 -11.47 28.61
N ASP A 288 -7.85 -10.83 28.59
CA ASP A 288 -6.81 -11.09 27.60
C ASP A 288 -5.88 -12.22 28.06
N GLU A 289 -5.38 -13.01 27.11
CA GLU A 289 -4.44 -14.10 27.42
C GLU A 289 -3.14 -13.57 28.05
N PHE A 290 -2.77 -12.32 27.77
CA PHE A 290 -1.59 -11.64 28.27
C PHE A 290 -1.89 -10.55 29.31
N CYS A 291 -3.02 -10.65 30.04
CA CYS A 291 -3.37 -9.71 31.11
C CYS A 291 -2.23 -9.57 32.17
N ASP A 292 -1.72 -8.37 32.40
CA ASP A 292 -0.58 -8.06 33.29
C ASP A 292 -0.87 -8.11 34.78
N VAL A 293 -2.13 -8.30 35.17
CA VAL A 293 -2.49 -8.40 36.58
C VAL A 293 -2.66 -9.85 37.01
N THR A 294 -2.42 -10.08 38.29
CA THR A 294 -2.66 -11.39 38.89
C THR A 294 -4.14 -11.78 38.77
N ARG A 295 -4.42 -13.09 38.76
CA ARG A 295 -5.78 -13.60 38.54
C ARG A 295 -6.81 -13.04 39.53
N GLY A 296 -6.44 -12.89 40.80
CA GLY A 296 -7.30 -12.34 41.84
C GLY A 296 -7.62 -10.86 41.60
N LEU A 297 -6.63 -10.07 41.17
CA LEU A 297 -6.83 -8.66 40.82
C LEU A 297 -7.66 -8.51 39.52
N GLU A 298 -7.42 -9.37 38.53
CA GLU A 298 -8.22 -9.45 37.30
C GLU A 298 -9.70 -9.72 37.63
N LEU A 299 -9.97 -10.75 38.44
CA LEU A 299 -11.33 -11.12 38.87
C LEU A 299 -12.00 -10.01 39.67
N LEU A 300 -11.25 -9.31 40.52
CA LEU A 300 -11.78 -8.18 41.29
C LEU A 300 -12.27 -7.07 40.35
N MET A 301 -11.41 -6.59 39.45
CA MET A 301 -11.73 -5.49 38.53
C MET A 301 -12.80 -5.87 37.50
N MET A 302 -12.90 -7.15 37.13
CA MET A 302 -14.00 -7.67 36.30
C MET A 302 -15.39 -7.56 36.94
N ASN A 303 -15.47 -7.29 38.25
CA ASN A 303 -16.71 -7.13 38.99
C ASN A 303 -16.92 -5.69 39.50
N MET A 304 -15.99 -4.78 39.19
CA MET A 304 -16.03 -3.38 39.64
C MET A 304 -16.47 -2.47 38.50
N GLY A 305 -17.53 -1.67 38.72
CA GLY A 305 -17.95 -0.60 37.79
C GLY A 305 -16.96 0.57 37.75
N ALA A 306 -17.13 1.49 36.80
CA ALA A 306 -16.31 2.71 36.75
C ALA A 306 -16.60 3.60 37.97
N GLY A 307 -15.56 4.14 38.60
CA GLY A 307 -15.64 4.88 39.88
C GLY A 307 -15.66 4.00 41.14
N ALA A 308 -15.68 2.67 41.01
CA ALA A 308 -15.69 1.78 42.16
C ALA A 308 -14.30 1.72 42.83
N ARG A 309 -14.26 1.76 44.16
CA ARG A 309 -13.03 1.55 44.93
C ARG A 309 -13.21 0.47 45.98
N TRP A 310 -12.54 -0.65 45.83
CA TRP A 310 -12.71 -1.83 46.68
C TRP A 310 -11.39 -2.23 47.30
N ARG A 311 -11.43 -2.61 48.58
CA ARG A 311 -10.33 -3.26 49.28
C ARG A 311 -10.61 -4.75 49.38
N ALA A 312 -9.72 -5.58 48.85
CA ALA A 312 -9.89 -7.03 48.82
C ALA A 312 -8.58 -7.77 49.14
N ARG A 313 -8.69 -8.86 49.89
CA ARG A 313 -7.61 -9.80 50.15
C ARG A 313 -7.62 -10.91 49.10
N CYS A 314 -6.49 -11.12 48.46
CA CYS A 314 -6.24 -12.20 47.51
C CYS A 314 -5.16 -13.12 48.06
N ASP A 315 -5.45 -14.41 48.16
CA ASP A 315 -4.52 -15.42 48.63
C ASP A 315 -3.46 -15.74 47.56
N TRP A 316 -2.37 -16.41 47.99
CA TRP A 316 -1.26 -16.79 47.11
C TRP A 316 -1.73 -17.56 45.86
N SER A 317 -2.70 -18.46 46.02
CA SER A 317 -3.21 -19.35 44.97
C SER A 317 -3.92 -18.64 43.81
N VAL A 318 -4.35 -17.38 44.00
CA VAL A 318 -4.97 -16.54 42.96
C VAL A 318 -4.08 -15.34 42.61
N THR A 319 -2.90 -15.21 43.23
CA THR A 319 -1.93 -14.17 42.90
C THR A 319 -0.76 -14.74 42.10
N TYR A 320 0.45 -14.72 42.65
CA TYR A 320 1.65 -15.23 41.98
C TYR A 320 1.81 -16.75 42.09
N GLY A 321 1.01 -17.42 42.92
CA GLY A 321 0.91 -18.89 42.97
C GLY A 321 -0.08 -19.49 41.98
N HIS A 322 -0.84 -18.66 41.25
CA HIS A 322 -1.78 -19.13 40.23
C HIS A 322 -1.05 -19.50 38.93
N ALA A 323 -1.49 -20.56 38.24
CA ALA A 323 -0.90 -21.02 36.98
C ALA A 323 -0.80 -19.90 35.93
N SER A 324 -1.82 -19.05 35.83
CA SER A 324 -1.82 -17.93 34.88
C SER A 324 -0.71 -16.90 35.16
N ALA A 325 -0.25 -16.73 36.40
CA ALA A 325 0.85 -15.80 36.68
C ALA A 325 2.19 -16.34 36.14
N ILE A 326 2.36 -17.67 36.16
CA ILE A 326 3.52 -18.37 35.61
C ILE A 326 3.46 -18.34 34.07
N GLU A 327 2.32 -18.72 33.48
CA GLU A 327 2.10 -18.71 32.03
C GLU A 327 2.31 -17.33 31.41
N ARG A 328 1.87 -16.27 32.12
CA ARG A 328 2.00 -14.87 31.71
C ARG A 328 3.35 -14.24 32.09
N ASN A 329 4.22 -14.98 32.80
CA ASN A 329 5.52 -14.51 33.30
C ASN A 329 5.45 -13.18 34.07
N LEU A 330 4.49 -13.07 35.01
CA LEU A 330 4.31 -11.85 35.80
C LEU A 330 5.48 -11.60 36.75
N ALA A 331 6.06 -10.40 36.71
CA ALA A 331 7.16 -10.01 37.58
C ALA A 331 6.72 -10.01 39.06
N ARG A 332 7.40 -10.81 39.89
CA ARG A 332 7.13 -10.93 41.32
C ARG A 332 8.10 -10.08 42.14
N ASP A 333 7.57 -9.28 43.08
CA ASP A 333 8.39 -8.57 44.07
C ASP A 333 9.22 -9.57 44.90
N SER A 334 10.52 -9.33 45.04
CA SER A 334 11.44 -10.22 45.75
C SER A 334 11.11 -10.38 47.24
N ARG A 335 10.33 -9.46 47.83
CA ARG A 335 9.90 -9.47 49.23
C ARG A 335 8.69 -10.38 49.48
N LEU A 336 7.98 -10.78 48.42
CA LEU A 336 6.87 -11.74 48.48
C LEU A 336 7.38 -13.15 48.73
N LYS A 337 6.75 -13.85 49.68
CA LYS A 337 7.01 -15.27 49.97
C LYS A 337 5.81 -16.11 49.56
N GLU A 338 6.08 -17.37 49.22
CA GLU A 338 5.02 -18.35 48.98
C GLU A 338 4.09 -18.45 50.19
N GLY A 339 2.77 -18.42 49.93
CA GLY A 339 1.74 -18.39 50.96
C GLY A 339 1.34 -16.99 51.46
N ASP A 340 2.03 -15.92 51.07
CA ASP A 340 1.57 -14.56 51.38
C ASP A 340 0.23 -14.27 50.71
N SER A 341 -0.69 -13.67 51.47
CA SER A 341 -1.87 -13.03 50.88
C SER A 341 -1.59 -11.54 50.63
N ILE A 342 -2.16 -11.00 49.56
CA ILE A 342 -2.02 -9.61 49.16
C ILE A 342 -3.37 -8.92 49.36
N VAL A 343 -3.38 -7.84 50.12
CA VAL A 343 -4.51 -6.93 50.23
C VAL A 343 -4.34 -5.85 49.18
N TYR A 344 -5.23 -5.85 48.21
CA TYR A 344 -5.35 -4.79 47.21
C TYR A 344 -6.38 -3.76 47.66
N ASP A 345 -6.07 -2.48 47.50
CA ASP A 345 -7.02 -1.37 47.54
C ASP A 345 -7.02 -0.79 46.13
N VAL A 346 -8.10 -1.03 45.39
CA VAL A 346 -8.18 -0.81 43.95
C VAL A 346 -9.28 0.20 43.70
N GLU A 347 -9.00 1.21 42.89
CA GLU A 347 -9.99 2.13 42.34
C GLU A 347 -10.04 1.90 40.83
N VAL A 348 -11.20 1.51 40.29
CA VAL A 348 -11.40 1.42 38.85
C VAL A 348 -11.92 2.77 38.36
N LEU A 349 -11.17 3.44 37.50
CA LEU A 349 -11.55 4.75 36.97
C LEU A 349 -12.45 4.64 35.75
N ASN A 350 -12.20 3.65 34.88
CA ASN A 350 -12.95 3.49 33.63
C ASN A 350 -12.77 2.10 33.03
N HIS A 351 -13.78 1.66 32.27
CA HIS A 351 -13.76 0.47 31.43
C HIS A 351 -14.08 0.86 29.99
N VAL A 352 -13.25 0.43 29.04
CA VAL A 352 -13.52 0.63 27.61
C VAL A 352 -13.51 -0.70 26.86
N PRO A 353 -14.61 -1.04 26.14
CA PRO A 353 -14.61 -2.22 25.29
C PRO A 353 -13.60 -2.04 24.16
N VAL A 354 -12.72 -3.02 24.01
CA VAL A 354 -11.67 -3.05 22.99
C VAL A 354 -11.55 -4.45 22.40
N HIS A 355 -11.00 -4.55 21.21
CA HIS A 355 -10.55 -5.80 20.61
C HIS A 355 -9.05 -5.96 20.85
N ALA A 356 -8.63 -7.01 21.57
CA ALA A 356 -7.22 -7.35 21.70
C ALA A 356 -6.68 -7.90 20.37
N VAL A 357 -5.64 -7.27 19.84
CA VAL A 357 -5.00 -7.61 18.56
C VAL A 357 -3.68 -8.33 18.87
N LYS A 358 -3.58 -9.58 18.41
CA LYS A 358 -2.39 -10.42 18.65
C LYS A 358 -1.25 -10.03 17.71
N VAL A 359 -0.21 -9.40 18.25
CA VAL A 359 1.00 -9.02 17.48
C VAL A 359 1.95 -10.22 17.44
N ARG A 360 2.18 -10.76 16.25
CA ARG A 360 3.03 -11.95 16.02
C ARG A 360 4.04 -11.70 14.92
N GLU A 361 5.17 -12.39 15.01
CA GLU A 361 6.20 -12.36 13.98
C GLU A 361 5.65 -12.91 12.64
N PRO A 362 5.88 -12.22 11.51
CA PRO A 362 5.33 -12.64 10.22
C PRO A 362 5.84 -13.99 9.69
N GLU A 363 7.06 -14.40 10.06
CA GLU A 363 7.72 -15.60 9.51
C GLU A 363 7.28 -16.90 10.21
N ASP A 364 7.27 -16.92 11.54
CA ASP A 364 7.02 -18.11 12.35
C ASP A 364 5.75 -18.04 13.19
N GLY A 365 5.08 -16.88 13.25
CA GLY A 365 3.87 -16.67 14.04
C GLY A 365 4.12 -16.67 15.55
N SER A 366 5.38 -16.56 16.00
CA SER A 366 5.72 -16.44 17.42
C SER A 366 5.27 -15.11 18.01
N ASP A 367 5.07 -15.07 19.33
CA ASP A 367 4.76 -13.82 20.02
C ASP A 367 6.00 -12.90 20.03
N VAL A 368 5.76 -11.59 19.93
CA VAL A 368 6.82 -10.59 19.93
C VAL A 368 7.19 -10.22 21.37
N GLU A 369 8.44 -10.49 21.76
CA GLU A 369 9.00 -10.12 23.07
C GLU A 369 9.61 -8.71 23.04
N LEU A 370 9.56 -8.01 24.17
CA LEU A 370 10.15 -6.68 24.34
C LEU A 370 11.54 -6.78 24.99
N ASP A 371 12.46 -5.90 24.58
CA ASP A 371 13.85 -5.88 25.08
C ASP A 371 13.94 -5.63 26.59
N ALA A 372 13.06 -4.80 27.15
CA ALA A 372 12.91 -4.54 28.59
C ALA A 372 12.16 -5.65 29.36
N GLY A 373 11.82 -6.76 28.69
CA GLY A 373 10.99 -7.83 29.22
C GLY A 373 9.48 -7.57 29.03
N GLY A 374 8.73 -8.66 28.81
CA GLY A 374 7.29 -8.61 28.51
C GLY A 374 6.98 -8.88 27.03
N ARG A 375 5.71 -8.71 26.64
CA ARG A 375 5.22 -8.99 25.28
C ARG A 375 4.63 -7.75 24.62
N ALA A 376 4.68 -7.73 23.29
CA ALA A 376 3.98 -6.76 22.47
C ALA A 376 2.46 -6.90 22.67
N ARG A 377 1.79 -5.77 22.83
CA ARG A 377 0.35 -5.67 23.02
C ARG A 377 -0.20 -4.65 22.05
N CYS A 378 -1.36 -4.96 21.49
CA CYS A 378 -2.09 -4.05 20.64
C CYS A 378 -3.58 -4.16 20.97
N THR A 379 -4.26 -3.03 21.11
CA THR A 379 -5.71 -2.97 21.28
C THR A 379 -6.31 -2.10 20.19
N LYS A 380 -7.48 -2.51 19.68
CA LYS A 380 -8.26 -1.76 18.69
C LYS A 380 -9.64 -1.44 19.26
N LYS A 381 -10.04 -0.18 19.25
CA LYS A 381 -11.42 0.26 19.50
C LYS A 381 -12.01 0.83 18.23
N THR A 382 -13.01 0.15 17.67
CA THR A 382 -13.75 0.66 16.51
C THR A 382 -14.60 1.85 16.93
N THR A 383 -14.45 2.99 16.25
CA THR A 383 -15.27 4.20 16.43
C THR A 383 -16.40 4.25 15.41
N THR A 384 -16.08 3.89 14.18
CA THR A 384 -17.00 3.87 13.05
C THR A 384 -16.90 2.51 12.39
N THR A 385 -18.01 1.78 12.31
CA THR A 385 -18.06 0.47 11.66
C THR A 385 -17.84 0.61 10.15
N GLY A 386 -16.91 -0.18 9.60
CA GLY A 386 -16.70 -0.24 8.15
C GLY A 386 -17.78 -1.03 7.42
N SER A 387 -17.75 -0.92 6.09
CA SER A 387 -18.65 -1.62 5.16
C SER A 387 -18.04 -2.93 4.65
N GLY A 388 -18.90 -3.83 4.18
CA GLY A 388 -18.49 -5.13 3.63
C GLY A 388 -18.09 -6.16 4.70
N TRP A 389 -17.58 -7.29 4.23
CA TRP A 389 -17.22 -8.45 5.06
C TRP A 389 -15.73 -8.78 5.01
N GLU A 390 -15.03 -8.25 4.00
CA GLU A 390 -13.62 -8.54 3.76
C GLU A 390 -12.72 -7.66 4.65
N THR A 391 -11.62 -8.24 5.10
CA THR A 391 -10.54 -7.53 5.79
C THR A 391 -9.24 -7.72 5.00
N PRO A 392 -8.32 -6.74 5.06
CA PRO A 392 -7.11 -6.79 4.25
C PRO A 392 -6.14 -7.83 4.82
N ARG A 393 -5.55 -8.63 3.94
CA ARG A 393 -4.59 -9.70 4.26
C ARG A 393 -3.41 -9.60 3.30
N PRO A 394 -2.19 -10.03 3.62
CA PRO A 394 -1.13 -10.04 2.63
C PRO A 394 -1.56 -10.81 1.36
N PRO A 395 -1.31 -10.28 0.14
CA PRO A 395 -0.59 -9.04 -0.18
C PRO A 395 -1.51 -7.85 -0.53
N PHE A 396 -2.60 -7.59 0.18
CA PHE A 396 -3.47 -6.45 -0.10
C PHE A 396 -2.70 -5.13 -0.05
N GLU A 397 -2.93 -4.25 -1.01
CA GLU A 397 -2.50 -2.87 -0.95
C GLU A 397 -3.60 -2.09 -0.24
N VAL A 398 -3.25 -1.42 0.84
CA VAL A 398 -4.19 -0.61 1.61
C VAL A 398 -3.75 0.84 1.56
N ALA A 399 -4.74 1.74 1.59
CA ALA A 399 -4.52 3.14 1.95
C ALA A 399 -5.19 3.37 3.30
N ILE A 400 -4.42 3.86 4.26
CA ILE A 400 -4.91 4.28 5.57
C ILE A 400 -4.72 5.78 5.72
N GLU A 401 -5.71 6.45 6.28
CA GLU A 401 -5.53 7.77 6.90
C GLU A 401 -5.16 7.50 8.36
N VAL A 402 -3.99 7.98 8.78
CA VAL A 402 -3.47 7.72 10.12
C VAL A 402 -2.94 9.00 10.74
N SER A 403 -3.35 9.27 11.98
CA SER A 403 -2.66 10.18 12.89
C SER A 403 -2.13 9.39 14.07
N ALA A 404 -1.03 9.85 14.65
CA ALA A 404 -0.34 9.12 15.70
C ALA A 404 0.15 10.03 16.83
N MET A 405 0.22 9.49 18.04
CA MET A 405 0.68 10.21 19.22
C MET A 405 1.47 9.27 20.13
N LEU A 406 2.65 9.74 20.53
CA LEU A 406 3.48 9.10 21.55
C LEU A 406 2.92 9.41 22.94
N ILE A 407 2.73 8.39 23.76
CA ILE A 407 2.19 8.50 25.12
C ILE A 407 3.36 8.44 26.11
N ARG A 408 3.43 9.40 27.04
CA ARG A 408 4.36 9.44 28.18
C ARG A 408 3.60 9.66 29.49
N SER A 409 3.97 9.01 30.59
CA SER A 409 3.50 9.33 31.95
C SER A 409 4.33 10.44 32.56
N GLY A 410 3.69 11.55 32.93
CA GLY A 410 4.28 12.63 33.73
C GLY A 410 3.85 14.03 33.27
N GLU A 411 3.96 15.03 34.16
CA GLU A 411 3.47 16.42 34.01
C GLU A 411 4.28 17.31 33.04
N ARG A 412 5.11 16.77 32.15
CA ARG A 412 5.82 17.60 31.15
C ARG A 412 5.34 17.29 29.75
N GLU A 413 4.45 18.17 29.30
CA GLU A 413 3.91 18.28 27.96
C GLU A 413 5.04 18.51 26.95
N GLU A 414 5.25 17.51 26.09
CA GLU A 414 5.47 17.71 24.65
C GLU A 414 5.18 16.36 23.97
N GLU A 415 3.95 16.21 23.50
CA GLU A 415 3.54 15.05 22.72
C GLU A 415 3.96 15.25 21.27
N GLU A 416 4.83 14.37 20.78
CA GLU A 416 5.16 14.31 19.36
C GLU A 416 3.93 13.75 18.62
N PHE A 417 3.12 14.67 18.08
CA PHE A 417 1.93 14.37 17.28
C PHE A 417 2.31 14.29 15.81
N VAL A 418 2.06 13.15 15.20
CA VAL A 418 2.11 13.04 13.75
C VAL A 418 0.73 13.36 13.20
N GLU A 419 0.72 14.43 12.40
CA GLU A 419 -0.43 14.90 11.65
C GLU A 419 -1.06 13.80 10.82
N LYS A 420 -2.36 13.96 10.57
CA LYS A 420 -3.13 13.05 9.75
C LYS A 420 -2.45 12.92 8.39
N LYS A 421 -2.05 11.69 8.07
CA LYS A 421 -1.32 11.36 6.86
C LYS A 421 -2.00 10.21 6.16
N THR A 422 -2.15 10.31 4.85
CA THR A 422 -2.56 9.19 4.02
C THR A 422 -1.33 8.36 3.64
N VAL A 423 -1.36 7.09 3.99
CA VAL A 423 -0.26 6.14 3.78
C VAL A 423 -0.77 4.96 2.96
N SER A 424 -0.15 4.71 1.81
CA SER A 424 -0.41 3.51 1.00
C SER A 424 0.73 2.51 1.09
N TYR A 425 0.41 1.27 1.40
CA TYR A 425 1.40 0.20 1.57
C TYR A 425 0.78 -1.17 1.32
N VAL A 426 1.61 -2.20 1.15
CA VAL A 426 1.15 -3.59 1.02
C VAL A 426 1.16 -4.23 2.40
N VAL A 427 0.04 -4.79 2.83
CA VAL A 427 -0.10 -5.46 4.13
C VAL A 427 1.01 -6.50 4.31
N GLY A 428 1.80 -6.34 5.38
CA GLY A 428 2.96 -7.17 5.68
C GLY A 428 4.27 -6.80 4.98
N ASP A 429 4.33 -5.70 4.21
CA ASP A 429 5.57 -5.25 3.54
C ASP A 429 6.57 -4.53 4.46
N GLY A 430 6.19 -4.28 5.72
CA GLY A 430 7.04 -3.66 6.74
C GLY A 430 7.19 -2.14 6.60
N LYS A 431 6.37 -1.45 5.79
CA LYS A 431 6.43 0.02 5.68
C LYS A 431 5.77 0.77 6.84
N VAL A 432 4.91 0.09 7.60
CA VAL A 432 4.28 0.61 8.83
C VAL A 432 4.60 -0.33 10.02
N PRO A 433 4.52 0.16 11.27
CA PRO A 433 4.80 -0.66 12.45
C PRO A 433 3.94 -1.94 12.50
N LEU A 434 4.52 -3.05 12.94
CA LEU A 434 3.88 -4.38 12.87
C LEU A 434 2.54 -4.42 13.62
N ALA A 435 2.46 -3.78 14.78
CA ALA A 435 1.23 -3.70 15.56
C ALA A 435 0.12 -2.92 14.83
N LEU A 436 0.48 -1.85 14.12
CA LEU A 436 -0.45 -1.07 13.31
C LEU A 436 -0.93 -1.87 12.10
N ASP A 437 -0.03 -2.53 11.38
CA ASP A 437 -0.39 -3.41 10.26
C ASP A 437 -1.34 -4.53 10.73
N THR A 438 -1.03 -5.14 11.87
CA THR A 438 -1.87 -6.21 12.45
C THR A 438 -3.26 -5.69 12.82
N ALA A 439 -3.38 -4.47 13.34
CA ALA A 439 -4.67 -3.87 13.62
C ALA A 439 -5.47 -3.60 12.33
N VAL A 440 -4.82 -3.07 11.29
CA VAL A 440 -5.44 -2.83 9.97
C VAL A 440 -5.98 -4.12 9.35
N ARG A 441 -5.31 -5.26 9.53
CA ARG A 441 -5.81 -6.58 9.07
C ARG A 441 -7.13 -7.02 9.69
N THR A 442 -7.53 -6.40 10.80
CA THR A 442 -8.81 -6.66 11.46
C THR A 442 -9.89 -5.65 11.07
N MET A 443 -9.57 -4.65 10.24
CA MET A 443 -10.47 -3.57 9.86
C MET A 443 -11.22 -3.88 8.57
N ARG A 444 -12.44 -3.34 8.46
CA ARG A 444 -13.25 -3.32 7.23
C ARG A 444 -13.08 -2.02 6.46
N LEU A 445 -13.46 -2.02 5.18
CA LEU A 445 -13.35 -0.83 4.34
C LEU A 445 -14.16 0.34 4.93
N TYR A 446 -13.53 1.51 5.05
CA TYR A 446 -14.03 2.71 5.73
C TYR A 446 -14.22 2.58 7.25
N GLU A 447 -13.75 1.49 7.88
CA GLU A 447 -13.71 1.40 9.33
C GLU A 447 -12.76 2.47 9.89
N GLU A 448 -13.20 3.14 10.95
CA GLU A 448 -12.36 4.03 11.75
C GLU A 448 -12.15 3.39 13.11
N ALA A 449 -10.90 3.36 13.55
CA ALA A 449 -10.52 2.72 14.78
C ALA A 449 -9.37 3.44 15.47
N LEU A 450 -9.30 3.19 16.77
CA LEU A 450 -8.30 3.72 17.67
C LEU A 450 -7.43 2.56 18.08
N VAL A 451 -6.15 2.62 17.76
CA VAL A 451 -5.20 1.54 17.97
C VAL A 451 -4.18 1.99 18.98
N TRP A 452 -3.96 1.22 20.04
CA TRP A 452 -2.87 1.48 20.97
C TRP A 452 -1.91 0.30 20.98
N THR A 453 -0.60 0.58 21.07
CA THR A 453 0.44 -0.45 21.20
C THR A 453 1.59 -0.01 22.10
N ASN A 454 2.15 -0.95 22.87
CA ASN A 454 3.44 -0.79 23.57
C ASN A 454 4.63 -1.27 22.73
N TYR A 455 4.39 -1.72 21.50
CA TYR A 455 5.41 -2.22 20.59
C TYR A 455 5.52 -1.32 19.36
N GLY A 456 6.72 -0.76 19.16
CA GLY A 456 7.07 0.08 18.01
C GLY A 456 8.06 -0.56 17.05
N GLY A 457 8.28 -1.87 17.15
CA GLY A 457 9.13 -2.58 16.20
C GLY A 457 8.40 -2.97 14.91
N PHE A 458 9.18 -3.43 13.94
CA PHE A 458 8.73 -3.91 12.63
C PHE A 458 8.90 -5.44 12.49
N GLY A 459 9.12 -6.17 13.59
CA GLY A 459 9.46 -7.60 13.64
C GLY A 459 10.97 -7.87 13.69
N LYS A 460 11.35 -9.09 14.09
CA LYS A 460 12.76 -9.54 14.28
C LYS A 460 13.59 -9.52 12.99
N ASN A 461 12.97 -9.77 11.83
CA ASN A 461 13.65 -10.02 10.55
C ASN A 461 13.14 -9.17 9.37
N ALA A 462 12.50 -8.03 9.61
CA ALA A 462 12.22 -7.15 8.48
C ALA A 462 13.54 -6.89 7.74
N LYS A 463 13.62 -7.19 6.44
CA LYS A 463 14.71 -6.74 5.52
C LYS A 463 14.94 -5.21 5.60
N PHE A 464 14.04 -4.52 6.30
CA PHE A 464 13.92 -3.11 6.59
C PHE A 464 14.20 -2.73 8.06
N SER A 465 14.78 -3.62 8.89
CA SER A 465 15.19 -3.26 10.27
C SER A 465 16.22 -2.12 10.30
N ALA A 466 16.87 -1.87 9.16
CA ALA A 466 17.77 -0.76 8.87
C ALA A 466 17.09 0.43 8.13
N MET A 467 15.76 0.55 8.09
CA MET A 467 15.14 1.79 7.63
C MET A 467 15.51 2.92 8.60
N SER A 468 16.26 3.90 8.07
CA SER A 468 16.44 5.21 8.70
C SER A 468 15.09 5.74 9.20
N ARG A 469 15.09 6.46 10.33
CA ARG A 469 13.92 7.21 10.84
C ARG A 469 13.20 7.96 9.70
N ALA A 470 13.94 8.44 8.70
CA ALA A 470 13.44 9.15 7.53
C ALA A 470 12.56 8.33 6.57
N ASN A 471 12.69 7.00 6.53
CA ASN A 471 11.95 6.15 5.58
C ASN A 471 10.61 5.65 6.14
N ARG A 472 10.37 5.77 7.45
CA ARG A 472 9.14 5.27 8.08
C ARG A 472 7.95 6.09 7.60
N LEU A 473 6.87 5.44 7.17
CA LEU A 473 5.67 6.16 6.73
C LEU A 473 4.89 6.75 7.90
N VAL A 474 5.00 6.12 9.07
CA VAL A 474 4.28 6.40 10.33
C VAL A 474 5.26 6.26 11.51
N PRO A 475 5.17 7.08 12.56
CA PRO A 475 6.02 6.97 13.75
C PRO A 475 5.86 5.62 14.45
N ALA A 476 6.93 5.20 15.13
CA ALA A 476 6.96 4.01 15.97
C ALA A 476 7.69 4.36 17.27
N LEU A 477 7.54 3.55 18.33
CA LEU A 477 8.26 3.79 19.60
C LEU A 477 9.78 3.92 19.37
N PRO A 478 10.44 4.92 19.99
CA PRO A 478 11.90 5.03 20.04
C PRO A 478 12.53 3.78 20.65
N ARG A 479 13.76 3.43 20.21
CA ARG A 479 14.54 2.30 20.77
C ARG A 479 15.59 2.73 21.81
N ASP A 480 15.85 4.02 22.00
CA ASP A 480 16.87 4.50 22.95
C ASP A 480 16.35 4.51 24.39
N GLU A 481 17.17 3.98 25.31
CA GLU A 481 16.79 3.57 26.68
C GLU A 481 16.60 4.71 27.69
N SER A 482 16.90 5.97 27.37
CA SER A 482 17.03 7.00 28.41
C SER A 482 15.69 7.49 28.98
N GLU A 483 14.62 7.49 28.19
CA GLU A 483 13.23 7.80 28.59
C GLU A 483 12.23 7.20 27.57
N LEU A 484 11.88 5.92 27.71
CA LEU A 484 10.98 5.27 26.76
C LEU A 484 9.52 5.76 26.94
N PRO A 485 8.83 6.19 25.86
CA PRO A 485 7.39 6.40 25.90
C PRO A 485 6.66 5.08 26.15
N ASP A 486 5.49 5.19 26.74
CA ASP A 486 4.70 4.09 27.27
C ASP A 486 3.87 3.34 26.23
N GLY A 487 3.75 3.95 25.06
CA GLY A 487 3.06 3.40 23.92
C GLY A 487 2.84 4.44 22.84
N VAL A 488 2.30 3.99 21.71
CA VAL A 488 1.84 4.86 20.63
C VAL A 488 0.37 4.59 20.42
N ALA A 489 -0.42 5.65 20.32
CA ALA A 489 -1.81 5.61 19.90
C ALA A 489 -1.92 6.07 18.44
N TYR A 490 -2.75 5.39 17.66
CA TYR A 490 -3.10 5.72 16.29
C TYR A 490 -4.61 5.92 16.17
N LYS A 491 -5.05 6.98 15.48
CA LYS A 491 -6.40 7.03 14.89
C LYS A 491 -6.23 6.65 13.43
N VAL A 492 -6.92 5.60 13.02
CA VAL A 492 -6.73 4.96 11.71
C VAL A 492 -8.08 4.83 11.03
N LYS A 493 -8.12 5.19 9.75
CA LYS A 493 -9.23 4.90 8.86
C LYS A 493 -8.73 4.06 7.69
N LEU A 494 -9.39 2.94 7.42
CA LEU A 494 -9.09 2.14 6.22
C LEU A 494 -9.79 2.76 5.01
N VAL A 495 -9.09 3.63 4.28
CA VAL A 495 -9.64 4.41 3.15
C VAL A 495 -9.86 3.54 1.92
N SER A 496 -8.89 2.67 1.61
CA SER A 496 -9.04 1.73 0.51
C SER A 496 -8.30 0.44 0.80
N MET A 497 -8.79 -0.65 0.21
CA MET A 497 -8.06 -1.91 0.16
C MET A 497 -8.22 -2.48 -1.26
N ARG A 498 -7.09 -2.87 -1.86
CA ARG A 498 -7.01 -3.46 -3.19
C ARG A 498 -6.32 -4.80 -3.07
N GLN A 499 -6.89 -5.82 -3.70
CA GLN A 499 -6.23 -7.10 -3.78
C GLN A 499 -5.02 -6.98 -4.72
N VAL A 500 -3.81 -7.06 -4.17
CA VAL A 500 -2.60 -7.38 -4.95
C VAL A 500 -2.40 -8.88 -4.89
N ARG A 501 -1.92 -9.44 -5.99
CA ARG A 501 -1.47 -10.81 -6.06
C ARG A 501 -0.04 -10.84 -6.52
N ASP A 502 0.78 -11.56 -5.78
CA ASP A 502 2.05 -12.04 -6.28
C ASP A 502 1.76 -13.23 -7.21
N VAL A 503 1.94 -13.01 -8.51
CA VAL A 503 1.48 -13.94 -9.55
C VAL A 503 2.24 -15.25 -9.51
N PHE A 504 3.52 -15.21 -9.11
CA PHE A 504 4.41 -16.38 -9.05
C PHE A 504 4.86 -16.74 -7.64
N ASN A 505 4.42 -16.00 -6.62
CA ASN A 505 4.79 -16.19 -5.22
C ASN A 505 6.30 -16.07 -4.97
N ASP A 506 6.98 -15.19 -5.72
CA ASP A 506 8.40 -14.90 -5.59
C ASP A 506 8.73 -13.40 -5.56
N GLY A 507 7.70 -12.56 -5.46
CA GLY A 507 7.78 -11.11 -5.34
C GLY A 507 8.05 -10.37 -6.65
N THR A 508 8.37 -11.07 -7.74
CA THR A 508 8.83 -10.44 -8.99
C THR A 508 7.70 -9.77 -9.77
N THR A 509 6.50 -10.36 -9.75
CA THR A 509 5.36 -9.91 -10.54
C THR A 509 4.16 -9.67 -9.63
N LYS A 510 3.76 -8.41 -9.54
CA LYS A 510 2.60 -7.97 -8.74
C LYS A 510 1.47 -7.55 -9.67
N LYS A 511 0.31 -8.18 -9.50
CA LYS A 511 -0.95 -7.82 -10.15
C LYS A 511 -1.84 -7.11 -9.14
N THR A 512 -2.15 -5.85 -9.37
CA THR A 512 -3.13 -5.07 -8.59
C THR A 512 -4.38 -4.86 -9.44
N ARG A 513 -5.53 -5.32 -8.96
CA ARG A 513 -6.80 -5.00 -9.63
C ARG A 513 -7.16 -3.52 -9.37
N THR A 514 -7.26 -2.73 -10.43
CA THR A 514 -7.60 -1.30 -10.35
C THR A 514 -9.08 -1.04 -10.57
N ARG A 515 -9.76 -1.90 -11.35
CA ARG A 515 -11.20 -1.85 -11.56
C ARG A 515 -11.77 -3.26 -11.66
N ASP A 516 -12.87 -3.51 -10.97
CA ASP A 516 -13.58 -4.80 -11.08
C ASP A 516 -14.17 -5.00 -12.47
N GLY A 517 -14.08 -6.22 -12.96
CA GLY A 517 -14.75 -6.66 -14.16
C GLY A 517 -16.16 -7.20 -13.90
N ARG A 518 -16.69 -7.94 -14.86
CA ARG A 518 -18.00 -8.58 -14.83
C ARG A 518 -17.82 -10.09 -14.86
N GLY A 519 -18.34 -10.78 -13.84
CA GLY A 519 -18.25 -12.22 -13.70
C GLY A 519 -17.82 -12.64 -12.29
N ILE A 520 -17.73 -13.95 -12.08
CA ILE A 520 -17.36 -14.59 -10.83
C ILE A 520 -15.94 -15.14 -10.96
N PHE A 521 -15.01 -14.59 -10.18
CA PHE A 521 -13.67 -15.16 -10.04
C PHE A 521 -13.73 -16.45 -9.18
N PRO A 522 -13.04 -17.56 -9.53
CA PRO A 522 -12.19 -17.77 -10.72
C PRO A 522 -12.93 -18.40 -11.92
N SER A 523 -14.23 -18.68 -11.81
CA SER A 523 -15.01 -19.40 -12.83
C SER A 523 -15.01 -18.72 -14.19
N ASP A 524 -15.05 -17.38 -14.21
CA ASP A 524 -15.07 -16.56 -15.42
C ASP A 524 -13.68 -16.00 -15.80
N CYS A 525 -12.61 -16.71 -15.45
CA CYS A 525 -11.24 -16.35 -15.82
C CYS A 525 -10.72 -17.20 -16.99
N PRO A 526 -9.88 -16.64 -17.89
CA PRO A 526 -9.24 -17.40 -18.95
C PRO A 526 -8.06 -18.22 -18.40
N MET A 527 -8.33 -19.15 -17.49
CA MET A 527 -7.29 -19.96 -16.82
C MET A 527 -6.53 -20.85 -17.81
N ASN A 528 -7.25 -21.34 -18.83
CA ASN A 528 -6.70 -22.19 -19.87
C ASN A 528 -6.19 -21.37 -21.06
N ASP A 529 -5.38 -22.00 -21.91
CA ASP A 529 -4.94 -21.39 -23.17
C ASP A 529 -6.17 -21.16 -24.05
N CYS A 530 -6.54 -19.90 -24.22
CA CYS A 530 -7.68 -19.51 -25.03
C CYS A 530 -7.48 -18.13 -25.65
N MET A 531 -8.33 -17.77 -26.61
CA MET A 531 -8.27 -16.48 -27.27
C MET A 531 -8.70 -15.38 -26.30
N VAL A 532 -7.88 -14.34 -26.17
CA VAL A 532 -8.15 -13.17 -25.34
C VAL A 532 -8.06 -11.91 -26.19
N ARG A 533 -8.84 -10.90 -25.81
CA ARG A 533 -8.86 -9.57 -26.42
C ARG A 533 -8.54 -8.57 -25.33
N VAL A 534 -7.41 -7.87 -25.45
CA VAL A 534 -6.94 -6.95 -24.39
C VAL A 534 -6.55 -5.59 -24.95
N HIS A 535 -6.67 -4.58 -24.10
CA HIS A 535 -5.94 -3.32 -24.28
C HIS A 535 -4.94 -3.16 -23.16
N PHE A 536 -3.77 -2.58 -23.44
CA PHE A 536 -2.84 -2.25 -22.38
C PHE A 536 -1.99 -1.03 -22.72
N VAL A 537 -1.58 -0.35 -21.65
CA VAL A 537 -0.54 0.67 -21.68
C VAL A 537 0.71 0.11 -21.03
N LEU A 538 1.82 0.11 -21.76
CA LEU A 538 3.14 -0.26 -21.27
C LEU A 538 3.90 1.00 -20.85
N SER A 539 4.38 0.98 -19.62
CA SER A 539 5.28 1.97 -19.04
C SER A 539 6.54 1.31 -18.49
N THR A 540 7.69 1.96 -18.60
CA THR A 540 8.98 1.43 -18.13
C THR A 540 9.74 2.45 -17.27
N ALA A 541 10.59 1.94 -16.37
CA ALA A 541 11.54 2.74 -15.61
C ALA A 541 12.91 2.06 -15.56
N THR A 542 13.98 2.86 -15.46
CA THR A 542 15.38 2.40 -15.45
C THR A 542 15.95 2.19 -14.05
N SER A 543 15.21 2.56 -13.01
CA SER A 543 15.58 2.40 -11.60
C SER A 543 14.38 1.96 -10.78
N THR A 544 14.64 1.44 -9.57
CA THR A 544 13.61 1.08 -8.59
C THR A 544 13.55 2.13 -7.48
N GLY A 545 12.40 2.28 -6.82
CA GLY A 545 12.24 3.15 -5.63
C GLY A 545 11.66 4.54 -5.89
N THR A 546 11.77 5.44 -4.92
CA THR A 546 11.13 6.77 -4.89
C THR A 546 11.57 7.72 -6.01
N HIS A 547 12.73 7.49 -6.61
CA HIS A 547 13.22 8.24 -7.78
C HIS A 547 12.83 7.60 -9.13
N SER A 548 12.10 6.49 -9.13
CA SER A 548 11.64 5.86 -10.36
C SER A 548 10.46 6.64 -10.95
N THR A 549 10.68 7.24 -12.12
CA THR A 549 9.61 7.85 -12.91
C THR A 549 9.24 6.90 -14.05
N LEU A 550 8.01 6.41 -14.03
CA LEU A 550 7.50 5.57 -15.11
C LEU A 550 7.20 6.46 -16.32
N ALA A 551 7.90 6.20 -17.42
CA ALA A 551 7.54 6.80 -18.70
C ALA A 551 6.51 5.90 -19.38
N LYS A 552 5.34 6.45 -19.76
CA LYS A 552 4.44 5.77 -20.71
C LYS A 552 5.16 5.69 -22.05
N ARG A 553 5.22 4.50 -22.65
CA ARG A 553 6.02 4.26 -23.86
C ARG A 553 5.25 3.60 -24.99
N TYR A 554 4.27 2.75 -24.68
CA TYR A 554 3.47 2.05 -25.68
C TYR A 554 2.01 1.90 -25.22
N ASP A 555 1.07 2.02 -26.15
CA ASP A 555 -0.38 1.94 -25.90
C ASP A 555 -1.06 1.25 -27.07
N THR A 556 -1.69 0.10 -26.82
CA THR A 556 -2.36 -0.66 -27.87
C THR A 556 -3.51 0.10 -28.53
N ARG A 557 -4.13 1.07 -27.85
CA ARG A 557 -5.20 1.89 -28.44
C ARG A 557 -4.67 2.90 -29.45
N SER A 558 -3.40 3.30 -29.31
CA SER A 558 -2.73 4.24 -30.21
C SER A 558 -1.91 3.54 -31.29
N ASP A 559 -1.84 2.21 -31.26
CA ASP A 559 -1.11 1.42 -32.24
C ASP A 559 -1.84 1.44 -33.60
N ALA A 560 -1.14 1.94 -34.64
CA ALA A 560 -1.66 2.05 -35.98
C ALA A 560 -2.02 0.69 -36.61
N ALA A 561 -1.32 -0.39 -36.24
CA ALA A 561 -1.60 -1.74 -36.73
C ALA A 561 -2.92 -2.29 -36.15
N LEU A 562 -3.30 -1.85 -34.95
CA LEU A 562 -4.52 -2.30 -34.27
C LEU A 562 -5.74 -1.43 -34.60
N GLN A 563 -5.54 -0.20 -35.09
CA GLN A 563 -6.63 0.72 -35.45
C GLN A 563 -7.65 0.91 -34.31
N GLY A 564 -7.15 0.95 -33.07
CA GLY A 564 -7.97 1.07 -31.86
C GLY A 564 -8.72 -0.20 -31.44
N LYS A 565 -8.61 -1.32 -32.17
CA LYS A 565 -9.16 -2.61 -31.76
C LYS A 565 -8.31 -3.24 -30.64
N PRO A 566 -8.90 -4.11 -29.79
CA PRO A 566 -8.13 -4.84 -28.80
C PRO A 566 -7.10 -5.74 -29.49
N PHE A 567 -5.94 -5.91 -28.86
CA PHE A 567 -4.96 -6.88 -29.29
C PHE A 567 -5.52 -8.28 -29.02
N GLU A 568 -5.70 -9.06 -30.09
CA GLU A 568 -6.27 -10.40 -30.05
C GLU A 568 -5.15 -11.43 -30.19
N PHE A 569 -5.03 -12.30 -29.19
CA PHE A 569 -4.02 -13.35 -29.18
C PHE A 569 -4.47 -14.50 -28.29
N ARG A 570 -3.87 -15.69 -28.48
CA ARG A 570 -4.11 -16.84 -27.60
C ARG A 570 -3.06 -16.90 -26.49
N LEU A 571 -3.52 -17.09 -25.26
CA LEU A 571 -2.65 -17.30 -24.10
C LEU A 571 -1.78 -18.55 -24.25
N GLY A 572 -0.56 -18.49 -23.74
CA GLY A 572 0.43 -19.58 -23.82
C GLY A 572 1.12 -19.69 -25.18
N CYS A 573 0.99 -18.67 -26.05
CA CYS A 573 1.71 -18.57 -27.33
C CYS A 573 2.92 -17.62 -27.26
N GLY A 574 3.19 -17.02 -26.09
CA GLY A 574 4.26 -16.04 -25.94
C GLY A 574 4.01 -14.76 -26.74
N ALA A 575 2.75 -14.43 -27.04
CA ALA A 575 2.43 -13.21 -27.77
C ALA A 575 2.68 -11.96 -26.91
N LEU A 576 2.67 -12.13 -25.59
CA LEU A 576 3.11 -11.15 -24.60
C LEU A 576 4.04 -11.84 -23.58
N PRO A 577 4.79 -11.07 -22.77
CA PRO A 577 5.63 -11.63 -21.71
C PRO A 577 4.85 -12.51 -20.73
N GLU A 578 5.50 -13.54 -20.19
CA GLU A 578 4.89 -14.50 -19.27
C GLU A 578 4.25 -13.83 -18.05
N ALA A 579 4.90 -12.78 -17.52
CA ALA A 579 4.38 -11.98 -16.42
C ALA A 579 2.98 -11.40 -16.72
N LEU A 580 2.77 -10.91 -17.95
CA LEU A 580 1.51 -10.33 -18.38
C LEU A 580 0.48 -11.40 -18.75
N GLU A 581 0.86 -12.41 -19.54
CA GLU A 581 -0.07 -13.49 -19.92
C GLU A 581 -0.61 -14.22 -18.68
N THR A 582 0.26 -14.55 -17.72
CA THR A 582 -0.14 -15.22 -16.47
C THR A 582 -1.03 -14.32 -15.61
N SER A 583 -0.79 -13.01 -15.63
CA SER A 583 -1.67 -12.04 -14.96
C SER A 583 -3.05 -11.98 -15.60
N ILE A 584 -3.15 -12.05 -16.94
CA ILE A 584 -4.43 -12.06 -17.68
C ILE A 584 -5.24 -13.31 -17.37
N ARG A 585 -4.62 -14.47 -17.15
CA ARG A 585 -5.29 -15.70 -16.68
C ARG A 585 -6.05 -15.53 -15.37
N LEU A 586 -5.69 -14.50 -14.59
CA LEU A 586 -6.28 -14.17 -13.29
C LEU A 586 -7.22 -12.95 -13.36
N MET A 587 -7.66 -12.56 -14.56
CA MET A 587 -8.60 -11.46 -14.79
C MET A 587 -9.98 -11.99 -15.19
N ILE A 588 -11.03 -11.25 -14.82
CA ILE A 588 -12.39 -11.43 -15.36
C ILE A 588 -12.68 -10.41 -16.48
N PRO A 589 -13.66 -10.63 -17.38
CA PRO A 589 -13.99 -9.69 -18.44
C PRO A 589 -14.28 -8.28 -17.94
N LYS A 590 -13.83 -7.26 -18.66
CA LYS A 590 -13.85 -5.82 -18.29
C LYS A 590 -13.02 -5.43 -17.07
N GLU A 591 -12.29 -6.36 -16.46
CA GLU A 591 -11.36 -6.03 -15.37
C GLU A 591 -10.23 -5.15 -15.89
N GLU A 592 -9.88 -4.13 -15.11
CA GLU A 592 -8.65 -3.37 -15.28
C GLU A 592 -7.67 -3.77 -14.18
N SER A 593 -6.44 -4.07 -14.58
CA SER A 593 -5.37 -4.47 -13.66
C SER A 593 -4.07 -3.78 -14.02
N ARG A 594 -3.33 -3.41 -12.99
CA ARG A 594 -1.93 -3.02 -13.09
C ARG A 594 -1.05 -4.22 -12.81
N VAL A 595 -0.20 -4.57 -13.75
CA VAL A 595 0.80 -5.64 -13.61
C VAL A 595 2.17 -4.99 -13.59
N VAL A 596 2.94 -5.23 -12.55
CA VAL A 596 4.30 -4.70 -12.39
C VAL A 596 5.27 -5.87 -12.28
N LEU A 597 6.23 -5.92 -13.20
CA LEU A 597 7.36 -6.83 -13.19
C LEU A 597 8.62 -6.06 -12.78
N ASP A 598 9.27 -6.48 -11.70
CA ASP A 598 10.56 -5.96 -11.26
C ASP A 598 11.70 -6.85 -11.75
N GLN A 599 12.33 -6.43 -12.86
CA GLN A 599 13.45 -7.12 -13.49
C GLN A 599 14.77 -6.99 -12.70
N SER A 600 14.83 -6.11 -11.70
CA SER A 600 16.01 -5.96 -10.84
C SER A 600 16.16 -7.12 -9.84
N LEU A 601 15.09 -7.90 -9.62
CA LEU A 601 15.06 -9.02 -8.67
C LEU A 601 15.74 -10.30 -9.17
N GLY A 602 16.38 -10.26 -10.34
CA GLY A 602 17.27 -11.32 -10.82
C GLY A 602 16.91 -11.89 -12.19
N GLN A 603 17.62 -12.94 -12.59
CA GLN A 603 17.48 -13.55 -13.91
C GLN A 603 16.07 -14.13 -14.15
N LEU A 604 15.48 -14.79 -13.13
CA LEU A 604 14.13 -15.35 -13.23
C LEU A 604 13.07 -14.29 -13.55
N ALA A 605 13.23 -13.07 -13.01
CA ALA A 605 12.33 -11.96 -13.33
C ALA A 605 12.50 -11.49 -14.78
N ARG A 606 13.73 -11.45 -15.30
CA ARG A 606 14.02 -11.10 -16.70
C ARG A 606 13.46 -12.13 -17.68
N GLU A 607 13.52 -13.42 -17.32
CA GLU A 607 12.95 -14.51 -18.12
C GLU A 607 11.42 -14.45 -18.25
N ARG A 608 10.75 -13.61 -17.47
CA ARG A 608 9.30 -13.37 -17.55
C ARG A 608 8.92 -12.08 -18.28
N GLY A 609 9.91 -11.26 -18.63
CA GLY A 609 9.77 -9.99 -19.32
C GLY A 609 9.85 -10.11 -20.84
N TYR A 610 10.01 -8.97 -21.50
CA TYR A 610 10.29 -8.92 -22.94
C TYR A 610 11.71 -9.43 -23.24
N GLY A 611 11.90 -10.05 -24.41
CA GLY A 611 13.20 -10.59 -24.84
C GLY A 611 13.56 -11.96 -24.26
N ALA A 612 12.70 -12.52 -23.39
CA ALA A 612 12.83 -13.89 -22.92
C ALA A 612 12.47 -14.93 -23.98
N GLU A 613 12.93 -16.17 -23.82
CA GLU A 613 12.68 -17.27 -24.78
C GLU A 613 11.18 -17.56 -25.00
N ASN A 614 10.38 -17.39 -23.95
CA ASN A 614 8.92 -17.59 -23.97
C ASN A 614 8.13 -16.34 -24.41
N CYS A 615 8.80 -15.28 -24.85
CA CYS A 615 8.17 -14.08 -25.40
C CYS A 615 8.62 -13.90 -26.85
N ARG A 616 7.65 -13.82 -27.76
CA ARG A 616 7.95 -13.65 -29.17
C ARG A 616 8.62 -12.28 -29.42
N PRO A 617 9.61 -12.20 -30.33
CA PRO A 617 10.28 -10.95 -30.64
C PRO A 617 9.35 -9.84 -31.15
N ASP A 618 8.26 -10.23 -31.82
CA ASP A 618 7.23 -9.34 -32.39
C ASP A 618 6.11 -8.96 -31.40
N ALA A 619 6.28 -9.26 -30.11
CA ALA A 619 5.32 -8.87 -29.08
C ALA A 619 5.10 -7.34 -29.06
N PRO A 620 3.85 -6.85 -28.95
CA PRO A 620 3.61 -5.41 -28.89
C PRO A 620 4.31 -4.76 -27.69
N GLY A 621 5.06 -3.67 -27.95
CA GLY A 621 5.90 -2.99 -26.98
C GLY A 621 7.27 -3.63 -26.70
N SER A 622 7.67 -4.65 -27.47
CA SER A 622 8.95 -5.37 -27.32
C SER A 622 10.18 -4.46 -27.48
N ASP A 623 10.14 -3.52 -28.43
CA ASP A 623 11.17 -2.51 -28.68
C ASP A 623 11.47 -1.63 -27.46
N VAL A 624 10.45 -1.37 -26.65
CA VAL A 624 10.56 -0.60 -25.41
C VAL A 624 10.96 -1.49 -24.24
N GLY A 625 10.28 -2.63 -24.08
CA GLY A 625 10.36 -3.46 -22.89
C GLY A 625 11.61 -4.34 -22.81
N SER A 626 12.26 -4.63 -23.95
CA SER A 626 13.43 -5.51 -24.03
C SER A 626 14.77 -4.83 -23.74
N SER A 627 14.77 -3.52 -23.46
CA SER A 627 16.02 -2.78 -23.22
C SER A 627 16.70 -3.24 -21.91
N PRO A 628 18.02 -3.56 -21.92
CA PRO A 628 18.73 -4.05 -20.73
C PRO A 628 18.76 -3.07 -19.55
N SER A 629 18.52 -1.78 -19.79
CA SER A 629 18.48 -0.75 -18.76
C SER A 629 17.14 -0.67 -18.03
N VAL A 630 16.11 -1.38 -18.48
CA VAL A 630 14.78 -1.37 -17.87
C VAL A 630 14.81 -2.22 -16.60
N ALA A 631 14.55 -1.58 -15.47
CA ALA A 631 14.43 -2.22 -14.17
C ALA A 631 12.98 -2.62 -13.87
N ILE A 632 12.00 -1.78 -14.25
CA ILE A 632 10.58 -2.00 -13.99
C ILE A 632 9.81 -1.97 -15.30
N VAL A 633 8.93 -2.95 -15.47
CA VAL A 633 7.92 -2.98 -16.55
C VAL A 633 6.54 -2.96 -15.91
N GLN A 634 5.72 -1.99 -16.30
CA GLN A 634 4.33 -1.87 -15.85
C GLN A 634 3.39 -1.96 -17.04
N TRP A 635 2.36 -2.81 -16.92
CA TRP A 635 1.23 -2.86 -17.83
C TRP A 635 -0.05 -2.47 -17.09
N ASP A 636 -0.71 -1.42 -17.54
CA ASP A 636 -2.10 -1.15 -17.17
C ASP A 636 -2.99 -1.81 -18.22
N VAL A 637 -3.47 -3.02 -17.92
CA VAL A 637 -4.17 -3.93 -18.83
C VAL A 637 -5.67 -3.98 -18.55
N VAL A 638 -6.45 -4.03 -19.62
CA VAL A 638 -7.91 -4.23 -19.62
C VAL A 638 -8.23 -5.50 -20.39
N LEU A 639 -8.86 -6.48 -19.73
CA LEU A 639 -9.36 -7.68 -20.40
C LEU A 639 -10.72 -7.38 -21.02
N GLU A 640 -10.81 -7.23 -22.33
CA GLU A 640 -12.05 -6.84 -23.00
C GLU A 640 -13.04 -8.00 -23.09
N SER A 641 -12.55 -9.19 -23.47
CA SER A 641 -13.29 -10.46 -23.55
C SER A 641 -12.32 -11.62 -23.76
N PHE A 642 -12.78 -12.85 -23.60
CA PHE A 642 -12.07 -14.06 -24.00
C PHE A 642 -13.05 -15.10 -24.52
N ASP A 643 -12.55 -16.04 -25.32
CA ASP A 643 -13.32 -17.19 -25.78
C ASP A 643 -13.09 -18.34 -24.80
N ALA A 644 -14.16 -18.86 -24.20
CA ALA A 644 -14.02 -19.89 -23.17
C ALA A 644 -13.39 -21.15 -23.75
N ALA A 645 -12.36 -21.67 -23.08
CA ALA A 645 -11.72 -22.91 -23.51
C ALA A 645 -12.72 -24.08 -23.49
N VAL A 646 -12.65 -24.94 -24.50
CA VAL A 646 -13.47 -26.15 -24.57
C VAL A 646 -13.29 -26.98 -23.30
N ASN A 647 -14.41 -27.33 -22.66
CA ASN A 647 -14.39 -28.23 -21.52
C ASN A 647 -14.36 -29.68 -22.00
N TRP A 648 -13.16 -30.26 -22.08
CA TRP A 648 -12.92 -31.63 -22.58
C TRP A 648 -13.66 -32.74 -21.82
N TYR A 649 -14.20 -32.47 -20.62
CA TYR A 649 -15.01 -33.44 -19.87
C TYR A 649 -16.49 -33.46 -20.26
N LYS A 650 -16.97 -32.40 -20.93
CA LYS A 650 -18.38 -32.20 -21.30
C LYS A 650 -18.60 -32.01 -22.80
N ALA A 651 -17.55 -31.67 -23.54
CA ALA A 651 -17.60 -31.48 -24.98
C ALA A 651 -17.86 -32.81 -25.69
N ASP A 652 -18.41 -32.73 -26.90
CA ASP A 652 -18.46 -33.89 -27.80
C ASP A 652 -17.13 -34.06 -28.54
N VAL A 653 -16.96 -35.19 -29.23
CA VAL A 653 -15.72 -35.51 -29.93
C VAL A 653 -15.44 -34.55 -31.09
N ASN A 654 -16.47 -33.99 -31.74
CA ASN A 654 -16.27 -33.03 -32.83
C ASN A 654 -15.68 -31.73 -32.30
N ASP A 655 -16.27 -31.16 -31.25
CA ASP A 655 -15.77 -29.95 -30.59
C ASP A 655 -14.33 -30.14 -30.09
N MET A 656 -14.02 -31.32 -29.52
CA MET A 656 -12.66 -31.66 -29.08
C MET A 656 -11.66 -31.71 -30.24
N LEU A 657 -12.06 -32.29 -31.38
CA LEU A 657 -11.21 -32.37 -32.57
C LEU A 657 -11.03 -31.03 -33.26
N GLU A 658 -12.05 -30.18 -33.27
CA GLU A 658 -11.97 -28.80 -33.75
C GLU A 658 -10.99 -27.98 -32.89
N GLU A 659 -11.09 -28.07 -31.56
CA GLU A 659 -10.13 -27.41 -30.67
C GLU A 659 -8.71 -27.96 -30.86
N ALA A 660 -8.55 -29.28 -31.02
CA ALA A 660 -7.25 -29.89 -31.32
C ALA A 660 -6.67 -29.38 -32.64
N LEU A 661 -7.51 -29.17 -33.66
CA LEU A 661 -7.10 -28.61 -34.94
C LEU A 661 -6.62 -27.15 -34.78
N ILE A 662 -7.34 -26.34 -34.02
CA ILE A 662 -6.95 -24.94 -33.75
C ILE A 662 -5.59 -24.91 -33.03
N ILE A 663 -5.43 -25.68 -31.95
CA ILE A 663 -4.16 -25.75 -31.20
C ILE A 663 -3.01 -26.25 -32.09
N LYS A 664 -3.29 -27.23 -32.96
CA LYS A 664 -2.30 -27.75 -33.92
C LYS A 664 -1.84 -26.67 -34.89
N GLU A 665 -2.75 -25.88 -35.46
CA GLU A 665 -2.36 -24.81 -36.40
C GLU A 665 -1.59 -23.68 -35.72
N GLU A 666 -1.88 -23.39 -34.46
CA GLU A 666 -1.12 -22.43 -33.66
C GLU A 666 0.29 -22.93 -33.34
N ALA A 667 0.40 -24.19 -32.92
CA ALA A 667 1.70 -24.81 -32.70
C ALA A 667 2.50 -24.91 -34.00
N ASN A 668 1.84 -25.10 -35.16
CA ASN A 668 2.48 -25.03 -36.47
C ASN A 668 2.99 -23.62 -36.76
N ALA A 669 2.24 -22.57 -36.39
CA ALA A 669 2.66 -21.19 -36.53
C ALA A 669 3.90 -20.89 -35.66
N LEU A 670 3.89 -21.31 -34.39
CA LEU A 670 5.04 -21.19 -33.47
C LEU A 670 6.27 -21.94 -33.99
N PHE A 671 6.06 -23.14 -34.54
CA PHE A 671 7.13 -23.91 -35.16
C PHE A 671 7.75 -23.19 -36.35
N LYS A 672 6.94 -22.50 -37.17
CA LYS A 672 7.43 -21.71 -38.31
C LYS A 672 8.21 -20.46 -37.87
N THR A 673 7.84 -19.85 -36.75
CA THR A 673 8.55 -18.68 -36.19
C THR A 673 9.80 -19.03 -35.39
N GLY A 674 10.11 -20.32 -35.22
CA GLY A 674 11.30 -20.78 -34.50
C GLY A 674 11.13 -20.92 -32.98
N THR A 675 9.93 -20.69 -32.45
CA THR A 675 9.59 -20.82 -31.02
C THR A 675 9.27 -22.28 -30.69
N PHE A 676 10.28 -23.14 -30.79
CA PHE A 676 10.09 -24.60 -30.76
C PHE A 676 9.64 -25.15 -29.39
N GLU A 677 10.05 -24.55 -28.26
CA GLU A 677 9.63 -25.00 -26.93
C GLU A 677 8.12 -24.82 -26.70
N LEU A 678 7.57 -23.64 -27.04
CA LEU A 678 6.13 -23.39 -26.94
C LEU A 678 5.33 -24.29 -27.89
N ALA A 679 5.84 -24.52 -29.11
CA ALA A 679 5.24 -25.47 -30.04
C ALA A 679 5.22 -26.89 -29.46
N ARG A 680 6.35 -27.37 -28.92
CA ARG A 680 6.49 -28.68 -28.25
C ARG A 680 5.44 -28.82 -27.14
N ALA A 681 5.37 -27.85 -26.23
CA ALA A 681 4.45 -27.88 -25.08
C ALA A 681 2.98 -27.98 -25.53
N LYS A 682 2.57 -27.25 -26.58
CA LYS A 682 1.20 -27.31 -27.12
C LYS A 682 0.89 -28.65 -27.77
N TYR A 683 1.79 -29.21 -28.59
CA TYR A 683 1.59 -30.53 -29.17
C TYR A 683 1.47 -31.60 -28.09
N GLU A 684 2.35 -31.56 -27.09
CA GLU A 684 2.37 -32.53 -25.99
C GLU A 684 1.09 -32.47 -25.14
N LYS A 685 0.67 -31.27 -24.72
CA LYS A 685 -0.55 -31.06 -23.93
C LYS A 685 -1.80 -31.54 -24.67
N THR A 686 -1.89 -31.25 -25.97
CA THR A 686 -3.05 -31.65 -26.81
C THR A 686 -3.05 -33.15 -27.06
N LEU A 687 -1.88 -33.74 -27.35
CA LEU A 687 -1.72 -35.17 -27.52
C LEU A 687 -2.14 -35.93 -26.26
N HIS A 688 -1.71 -35.47 -25.07
CA HIS A 688 -2.08 -36.08 -23.79
C HIS A 688 -3.62 -36.07 -23.56
N LYS A 689 -4.29 -34.97 -23.90
CA LYS A 689 -5.77 -34.90 -23.80
C LYS A 689 -6.44 -35.93 -24.70
N LEU A 690 -6.00 -36.07 -25.95
CA LEU A 690 -6.52 -37.06 -26.89
C LEU A 690 -6.19 -38.50 -26.47
N GLU A 691 -4.98 -38.75 -25.95
CA GLU A 691 -4.57 -40.06 -25.40
C GLU A 691 -5.41 -40.47 -24.19
N SER A 692 -6.05 -39.52 -23.50
CA SER A 692 -6.90 -39.76 -22.33
C SER A 692 -8.35 -40.11 -22.69
N LEU A 693 -8.78 -39.95 -23.95
CA LEU A 693 -10.13 -40.29 -24.38
C LEU A 693 -10.36 -41.82 -24.34
N ARG A 694 -11.56 -42.22 -23.92
CA ARG A 694 -12.00 -43.62 -23.78
C ARG A 694 -13.43 -43.74 -24.30
N GLY A 695 -13.84 -44.94 -24.72
CA GLY A 695 -15.22 -45.22 -25.13
C GLY A 695 -15.65 -44.53 -26.44
N LEU A 696 -14.70 -44.34 -27.36
CA LEU A 696 -14.97 -43.81 -28.70
C LEU A 696 -15.64 -44.89 -29.56
N ASP A 697 -16.54 -44.49 -30.46
CA ASP A 697 -17.00 -45.37 -31.52
C ASP A 697 -15.92 -45.55 -32.61
N ASP A 698 -16.11 -46.49 -33.54
CA ASP A 698 -15.09 -46.81 -34.55
C ASP A 698 -14.72 -45.62 -35.44
N LYS A 699 -15.70 -44.76 -35.78
CA LYS A 699 -15.48 -43.60 -36.66
C LYS A 699 -14.70 -42.51 -35.96
N ASP A 700 -15.07 -42.20 -34.72
CA ASP A 700 -14.41 -41.21 -33.89
C ASP A 700 -13.04 -41.68 -33.43
N PHE A 701 -12.87 -42.99 -33.19
CA PHE A 701 -11.58 -43.60 -32.90
C PHE A 701 -10.58 -43.34 -34.04
N GLU A 702 -10.95 -43.60 -35.29
CA GLU A 702 -10.08 -43.37 -36.45
C GLU A 702 -9.68 -41.89 -36.61
N ARG A 703 -10.63 -40.97 -36.41
CA ARG A 703 -10.39 -39.52 -36.48
C ARG A 703 -9.45 -39.03 -35.38
N VAL A 704 -9.69 -39.48 -34.14
CA VAL A 704 -8.84 -39.15 -32.98
C VAL A 704 -7.44 -39.74 -33.17
N GLU A 705 -7.31 -40.96 -33.66
CA GLU A 705 -6.01 -41.60 -33.89
C GLU A 705 -5.23 -40.89 -34.99
N THR A 706 -5.89 -40.50 -36.08
CA THR A 706 -5.26 -39.68 -37.14
C THR A 706 -4.72 -38.35 -36.61
N MET A 707 -5.48 -37.69 -35.73
CA MET A 707 -5.04 -36.44 -35.08
C MET A 707 -3.85 -36.69 -34.14
N LYS A 708 -3.89 -37.75 -33.31
CA LYS A 708 -2.78 -38.13 -32.42
C LYS A 708 -1.49 -38.38 -33.18
N ILE A 709 -1.54 -39.16 -34.27
CA ILE A 709 -0.38 -39.44 -35.12
C ILE A 709 0.20 -38.13 -35.67
N THR A 710 -0.66 -37.24 -36.16
CA THR A 710 -0.24 -35.93 -36.69
C THR A 710 0.46 -35.08 -35.63
N LEU A 711 -0.13 -34.96 -34.45
CA LEU A 711 0.44 -34.21 -33.32
C LEU A 711 1.75 -34.83 -32.81
N ALA A 712 1.82 -36.15 -32.70
CA ALA A 712 3.03 -36.87 -32.27
C ALA A 712 4.19 -36.65 -33.25
N LEU A 713 3.94 -36.71 -34.56
CA LEU A 713 4.96 -36.41 -35.57
C LEU A 713 5.45 -34.96 -35.48
N ASN A 714 4.56 -34.00 -35.24
CA ASN A 714 4.94 -32.59 -35.07
C ASN A 714 5.68 -32.32 -33.75
N LEU A 715 5.32 -33.03 -32.68
CA LEU A 715 6.04 -33.03 -31.41
C LEU A 715 7.48 -33.52 -31.60
N VAL A 716 7.66 -34.65 -32.30
CA VAL A 716 8.99 -35.18 -32.67
C VAL A 716 9.78 -34.15 -33.48
N ALA A 717 9.13 -33.45 -34.43
CA ALA A 717 9.77 -32.37 -35.18
C ALA A 717 10.33 -31.28 -34.27
N SER A 718 9.54 -30.88 -33.26
CA SER A 718 9.88 -29.81 -32.32
C SER A 718 11.05 -30.24 -31.42
N LEU A 719 11.00 -31.47 -30.89
CA LEU A 719 12.09 -32.07 -30.12
C LEU A 719 13.40 -32.14 -30.92
N GLN A 720 13.34 -32.50 -32.21
CA GLN A 720 14.50 -32.52 -33.09
C GLN A 720 15.12 -31.13 -33.30
N LYS A 721 14.29 -30.08 -33.38
CA LYS A 721 14.77 -28.69 -33.47
C LYS A 721 15.39 -28.19 -32.17
N LEU A 722 14.96 -28.73 -31.05
CA LEU A 722 15.52 -28.47 -29.71
C LEU A 722 16.74 -29.37 -29.38
N HIS A 723 17.23 -30.15 -30.35
CA HIS A 723 18.32 -31.11 -30.17
C HIS A 723 18.06 -32.22 -29.13
N GLN A 724 16.80 -32.43 -28.74
CA GLN A 724 16.37 -33.47 -27.80
C GLN A 724 16.10 -34.81 -28.53
N HIS A 725 17.13 -35.34 -29.19
CA HIS A 725 17.00 -36.48 -30.10
C HIS A 725 16.63 -37.81 -29.41
N VAL A 726 17.05 -38.00 -28.15
CA VAL A 726 16.73 -39.21 -27.37
C VAL A 726 15.23 -39.29 -27.06
N GLU A 727 14.63 -38.20 -26.60
CA GLU A 727 13.18 -38.15 -26.34
C GLU A 727 12.39 -38.24 -27.65
N ALA A 728 12.88 -37.62 -28.73
CA ALA A 728 12.31 -37.78 -30.06
C ALA A 728 12.27 -39.25 -30.52
N LEU A 729 13.35 -40.02 -30.28
CA LEU A 729 13.39 -41.46 -30.57
C LEU A 729 12.37 -42.25 -29.74
N ARG A 730 12.27 -41.98 -28.44
CA ARG A 730 11.29 -42.65 -27.57
C ARG A 730 9.86 -42.47 -28.08
N ARG A 731 9.50 -41.25 -28.49
CA ARG A 731 8.17 -40.91 -28.99
C ARG A 731 7.89 -41.53 -30.36
N VAL A 732 8.85 -41.48 -31.29
CA VAL A 732 8.66 -42.05 -32.64
C VAL A 732 8.66 -43.58 -32.62
N ASN A 733 9.40 -44.23 -31.70
CA ASN A 733 9.34 -45.68 -31.52
C ASN A 733 7.95 -46.13 -31.05
N LYS A 734 7.37 -45.46 -30.06
CA LYS A 734 5.98 -45.72 -29.62
C LYS A 734 4.99 -45.60 -30.78
N LEU A 735 5.20 -44.63 -31.69
CA LEU A 735 4.35 -44.46 -32.87
C LEU A 735 4.49 -45.62 -33.86
N LEU A 736 5.72 -46.12 -34.04
CA LEU A 736 6.03 -47.24 -34.94
C LEU A 736 5.65 -48.61 -34.36
N GLU A 737 5.57 -48.77 -33.04
CA GLU A 737 4.99 -49.96 -32.39
C GLU A 737 3.52 -50.14 -32.78
N ALA A 738 2.78 -49.04 -32.92
CA ALA A 738 1.38 -49.06 -33.33
C ALA A 738 1.20 -49.11 -34.86
N ASN A 739 2.05 -48.42 -35.63
CA ASN A 739 2.02 -48.42 -37.08
C ASN A 739 3.45 -48.48 -37.68
N PRO A 740 3.98 -49.70 -37.91
CA PRO A 740 5.36 -49.90 -38.36
C PRO A 740 5.66 -49.32 -39.75
N GLU A 741 4.65 -49.20 -40.61
CA GLU A 741 4.80 -48.74 -42.01
C GLU A 741 4.59 -47.22 -42.16
N ASN A 742 4.54 -46.46 -41.07
CA ASN A 742 4.37 -45.01 -41.16
C ASN A 742 5.64 -44.35 -41.72
N ALA A 743 5.65 -44.08 -43.03
CA ALA A 743 6.78 -43.50 -43.74
C ALA A 743 7.30 -42.18 -43.13
N LYS A 744 6.41 -41.32 -42.61
CA LYS A 744 6.82 -40.06 -41.95
C LYS A 744 7.51 -40.31 -40.61
N ALA A 745 7.05 -41.31 -39.85
CA ALA A 745 7.66 -41.71 -38.60
C ALA A 745 9.05 -42.31 -38.83
N LEU A 746 9.18 -43.24 -39.77
CA LEU A 746 10.47 -43.82 -40.20
C LEU A 746 11.45 -42.73 -40.64
N PHE A 747 11.00 -41.79 -41.47
CA PHE A 747 11.83 -40.65 -41.86
C PHE A 747 12.30 -39.84 -40.66
N ARG A 748 11.40 -39.48 -39.73
CA ARG A 748 11.78 -38.73 -38.52
C ARG A 748 12.74 -39.51 -37.63
N ARG A 749 12.54 -40.82 -37.46
CA ARG A 749 13.44 -41.67 -36.67
C ARG A 749 14.86 -41.68 -37.25
N SER A 750 14.99 -41.77 -38.57
CA SER A 750 16.29 -41.66 -39.26
C SER A 750 17.04 -40.36 -38.98
N VAL A 751 16.31 -39.23 -38.85
CA VAL A 751 16.90 -37.92 -38.54
C VAL A 751 17.49 -37.93 -37.14
N SER A 752 16.81 -38.53 -36.16
CA SER A 752 17.32 -38.65 -34.80
C SER A 752 18.47 -39.65 -34.70
N HIS A 753 18.42 -40.80 -35.37
CA HIS A 753 19.55 -41.74 -35.44
C HIS A 753 20.79 -41.09 -36.04
N LEU A 754 20.65 -40.32 -37.12
CA LEU A 754 21.76 -39.57 -37.70
C LEU A 754 22.37 -38.58 -36.70
N ALA A 755 21.54 -37.84 -35.95
CA ALA A 755 22.01 -36.89 -34.95
C ALA A 755 22.74 -37.55 -33.78
N LEU A 756 22.44 -38.82 -33.48
CA LEU A 756 23.11 -39.65 -32.48
C LEU A 756 24.26 -40.50 -33.05
N HIS A 757 24.66 -40.25 -34.31
CA HIS A 757 25.71 -40.99 -35.02
C HIS A 757 25.43 -42.49 -35.23
N GLU A 758 24.17 -42.91 -35.19
CA GLU A 758 23.72 -44.28 -35.48
C GLU A 758 23.48 -44.46 -36.99
N PHE A 759 24.55 -44.40 -37.79
CA PHE A 759 24.47 -44.31 -39.26
C PHE A 759 23.83 -45.53 -39.94
N ILE A 760 23.95 -46.72 -39.35
CA ILE A 760 23.33 -47.94 -39.91
C ILE A 760 21.82 -47.88 -39.73
N ALA A 761 21.36 -47.68 -38.49
CA ALA A 761 19.94 -47.53 -38.18
C ALA A 761 19.28 -46.39 -38.98
N ALA A 762 19.98 -45.26 -39.14
CA ALA A 762 19.50 -44.16 -39.97
C ALA A 762 19.28 -44.55 -41.45
N ARG A 763 20.15 -45.38 -42.03
CA ARG A 763 20.00 -45.88 -43.42
C ARG A 763 18.86 -46.88 -43.52
N ASP A 764 18.77 -47.81 -42.60
CA ASP A 764 17.72 -48.84 -42.58
C ASP A 764 16.33 -48.20 -42.51
N ASP A 765 16.16 -47.19 -41.65
CA ASP A 765 14.93 -46.41 -41.56
C ASP A 765 14.59 -45.64 -42.85
N LEU A 766 15.61 -45.13 -43.56
CA LEU A 766 15.41 -44.41 -44.82
C LEU A 766 15.00 -45.33 -45.96
N PHE A 767 15.53 -46.56 -46.00
CA PHE A 767 15.09 -47.57 -46.96
C PHE A 767 13.67 -48.05 -46.65
N ALA A 768 13.38 -48.36 -45.38
CA ALA A 768 12.02 -48.72 -44.95
C ALA A 768 11.01 -47.59 -45.23
N CYS A 769 11.42 -46.33 -45.06
CA CYS A 769 10.61 -45.16 -45.42
C CYS A 769 10.26 -45.13 -46.92
N LEU A 770 11.21 -45.49 -47.78
CA LEU A 770 11.02 -45.51 -49.23
C LEU A 770 10.13 -46.69 -49.66
N ASP A 771 10.29 -47.84 -49.03
CA ASP A 771 9.44 -49.02 -49.26
C ASP A 771 7.98 -48.71 -48.89
N ALA A 772 7.77 -48.01 -47.77
CA ALA A 772 6.44 -47.60 -47.32
C ALA A 772 5.83 -46.46 -48.16
N ASN A 773 6.64 -45.52 -48.66
CA ASN A 773 6.17 -44.44 -49.52
C ASN A 773 7.21 -44.02 -50.58
N PRO A 774 7.15 -44.59 -51.80
CA PRO A 774 8.07 -44.28 -52.88
C PRO A 774 8.08 -42.81 -53.33
N THR A 775 7.00 -42.05 -53.07
CA THR A 775 6.93 -40.62 -53.47
C THR A 775 7.94 -39.74 -52.72
N LEU A 776 8.48 -40.22 -51.60
CA LEU A 776 9.47 -39.50 -50.80
C LEU A 776 10.92 -39.67 -51.31
N GLN A 777 11.13 -40.31 -52.46
CA GLN A 777 12.46 -40.62 -53.01
C GLN A 777 13.43 -39.43 -53.02
N SER A 778 12.99 -38.24 -53.46
CA SER A 778 13.84 -37.04 -53.50
C SER A 778 14.29 -36.61 -52.10
N THR A 779 13.39 -36.66 -51.12
CA THR A 779 13.65 -36.28 -49.72
C THR A 779 14.57 -37.30 -49.04
N VAL A 780 14.30 -38.59 -49.23
CA VAL A 780 15.11 -39.70 -48.71
C VAL A 780 16.52 -39.66 -49.30
N ALA A 781 16.67 -39.43 -50.61
CA ALA A 781 17.97 -39.32 -51.25
C ALA A 781 18.83 -38.16 -50.70
N LYS A 782 18.21 -37.01 -50.40
CA LYS A 782 18.90 -35.90 -49.73
C LYS A 782 19.40 -36.29 -48.34
N GLN A 783 18.56 -36.98 -47.57
CA GLN A 783 18.92 -37.41 -46.22
C GLN A 783 19.99 -38.51 -46.23
N LEU A 784 19.93 -39.48 -47.14
CA LEU A 784 20.98 -40.49 -47.33
C LEU A 784 22.34 -39.85 -47.67
N ASN A 785 22.34 -38.82 -48.52
CA ASN A 785 23.55 -38.06 -48.83
C ASN A 785 24.09 -37.33 -47.59
N LEU A 786 23.22 -36.81 -46.72
CA LEU A 786 23.62 -36.19 -45.46
C LEU A 786 24.22 -37.21 -44.49
N VAL A 787 23.63 -38.41 -44.37
CA VAL A 787 24.17 -39.52 -43.58
C VAL A 787 25.59 -39.85 -44.06
N LYS A 788 25.76 -40.06 -45.37
CA LYS A 788 27.07 -40.38 -45.98
C LYS A 788 28.13 -39.32 -45.70
N ARG A 789 27.77 -38.03 -45.83
CA ARG A 789 28.70 -36.91 -45.56
C ARG A 789 29.11 -36.85 -44.09
N THR A 790 28.14 -36.99 -43.18
CA THR A 790 28.38 -36.96 -41.73
C THR A 790 29.24 -38.14 -41.28
N GLU A 791 28.95 -39.35 -41.77
CA GLU A 791 29.73 -40.57 -41.48
C GLU A 791 31.20 -40.42 -41.94
N GLN A 792 31.43 -39.85 -43.14
CA GLN A 792 32.77 -39.56 -43.64
C GLN A 792 33.52 -38.52 -42.81
N GLN A 793 32.83 -37.47 -42.34
CA GLN A 793 33.43 -36.44 -41.49
C GLN A 793 33.84 -37.01 -40.12
N VAL A 794 32.96 -37.78 -39.48
CA VAL A 794 33.25 -38.44 -38.20
C VAL A 794 34.44 -39.39 -38.34
N ALA A 795 34.45 -40.24 -39.38
CA ALA A 795 35.57 -41.14 -39.64
C ALA A 795 36.89 -40.39 -39.93
N ALA A 796 36.84 -39.21 -40.57
CA ALA A 796 38.02 -38.37 -40.79
C ALA A 796 38.54 -37.76 -39.49
N CYS A 797 37.65 -37.25 -38.63
CA CYS A 797 38.00 -36.74 -37.30
C CYS A 797 38.60 -37.83 -36.41
N GLU A 798 38.03 -39.03 -36.40
CA GLU A 798 38.57 -40.19 -35.65
C GLU A 798 39.97 -40.58 -36.15
N ARG A 799 40.18 -40.61 -37.47
CA ARG A 799 41.51 -40.87 -38.06
C ARG A 799 42.52 -39.78 -37.69
N ALA A 800 42.09 -38.51 -37.64
CA ALA A 800 42.95 -37.40 -37.23
C ALA A 800 43.32 -37.49 -35.74
N ASN A 801 42.36 -37.77 -34.86
CA ASN A 801 42.60 -38.01 -33.43
C ASN A 801 43.53 -39.21 -33.19
N PHE A 802 43.35 -40.30 -33.93
CA PHE A 802 44.23 -41.47 -33.83
C PHE A 802 45.67 -41.16 -34.28
N LYS A 803 45.86 -40.31 -35.30
CA LYS A 803 47.19 -39.83 -35.71
C LYS A 803 47.81 -38.91 -34.67
N PHE A 804 47.03 -38.02 -34.06
CA PHE A 804 47.48 -37.11 -33.01
C PHE A 804 47.94 -37.87 -31.75
N ASN A 805 47.13 -38.81 -31.25
CA ASN A 805 47.45 -39.66 -30.09
C ASN A 805 48.59 -40.68 -30.33
N LYS A 806 49.11 -40.76 -31.56
CA LYS A 806 50.26 -41.60 -31.91
C LYS A 806 51.55 -40.78 -32.09
N LEU A 807 51.42 -39.46 -32.21
CA LEU A 807 52.52 -38.49 -32.36
C LEU A 807 52.92 -37.83 -31.03
N PHE A 808 52.04 -37.90 -30.03
CA PHE A 808 52.28 -37.61 -28.62
C PHE A 808 52.08 -38.90 -27.82
#